data_AF-A0A505I6G5-F1
#
_entry.id   AF-A0A505I6G5-F1
#
_cell.length_a   1.000
_cell.length_b   1.000
_cell.length_c   1.000
_cell.angle_alpha   90.00
_cell.angle_beta   90.00
_cell.angle_gamma   90.00
#
_symmetry.space_group_name_H-M   'P 1'
#
loop_
_entity.id
_entity.type
_entity.pdbx_description
1 polymer ?
#
loop_
_entity_poly.entity_id
_entity_poly.type
_entity_poly.pdbx_seq_one_letter_code
_entity_poly.pdbx_strand_id
1 'polypeptide(L)'
;MMLPKLASLIALPALAAANCKTAPGDAAWPSIEEWSALNQSIGGSLIRTSPAASSCYAGNPLSSPYNCSSVKDHWSYAAYHAAWPESNDYSIYNNNSCVPPGVSGYTKDKGCSIGGMPQYIVNATTEEQVATAMSWASQRNIRVVVKSTGHDLNGRSTGAYSLSIWTHNFKSIHHNPTWHLPGTNKTADVLICGGGGEDATVGLGGLIQNGGHGLLSSHYGLASDNVYQVTVVTPEGHILTANDAQNQDLFWAVRGAGGGQFGVVTEFILQTHPIPDNVVTGGLTFYASSKSNASELASWTAFAKTAAQVPDLMDSGITGTIMAATGESASTYTGLDEVLPGPAVIISLIAYNSTVQAMNTTLHNLSTQLTNHTTQINTTLTPPTSYSYWSYIKPNFLASQSAGASSLFTSRLLGKSELSSLPQPDLIHYLQQISASQSGDGTLLIFGLQGGRGTANVPEQRRGSVLPSWRSAYAHVMAYGGSVNATGDPAASLADAAEWYESVLEPVWRDWAPNMGAYMNEGNPFSSTWKRDFYGDGYEKLAEVKRRYDPNGSLWVYAGVGSDLWEFDLRSGLLCSEPDFNSSPDARDSVNENKEVTRSPHDELFRATWNHLTDTSRKPRACFQNLPDKSRCKMFYDTGCVTRHFDAHHLYEDLLNVIIARCFWYVSWLFNAMHQTSAELGVIGARFTTPDKSLR
;
A
#
# COMPACT_ATOMS: atom_id res chain seq x y z
N MET A 1 -23.52 61.03 -44.54
CA MET A 1 -24.03 60.03 -43.59
C MET A 1 -22.95 58.97 -43.39
N MET A 2 -22.10 59.15 -42.40
CA MET A 2 -21.19 58.11 -41.89
C MET A 2 -21.67 57.80 -40.46
N LEU A 3 -21.97 56.54 -40.19
CA LEU A 3 -22.31 56.03 -38.86
C LEU A 3 -21.25 54.99 -38.46
N PRO A 4 -20.67 55.08 -37.26
CA PRO A 4 -19.61 54.19 -36.81
C PRO A 4 -20.13 52.93 -36.09
N LYS A 5 -19.21 51.98 -35.99
CA LYS A 5 -19.29 50.64 -35.40
C LYS A 5 -19.69 50.66 -33.90
N LEU A 6 -20.60 49.77 -33.50
CA LEU A 6 -20.65 49.25 -32.13
C LEU A 6 -19.83 47.95 -32.09
N ALA A 7 -18.77 47.93 -31.26
CA ALA A 7 -18.07 46.71 -30.87
C ALA A 7 -18.70 46.21 -29.55
N SER A 8 -19.34 45.04 -29.59
CA SER A 8 -19.73 44.33 -28.37
C SER A 8 -18.48 43.68 -27.76
N LEU A 9 -18.10 44.08 -26.55
CA LEU A 9 -17.17 43.33 -25.72
C LEU A 9 -17.83 42.01 -25.32
N ILE A 10 -17.26 40.90 -25.79
CA ILE A 10 -17.51 39.57 -25.23
C ILE A 10 -16.70 39.51 -23.93
N ALA A 11 -17.39 39.57 -22.79
CA ALA A 11 -16.80 39.21 -21.52
C ALA A 11 -16.57 37.68 -21.52
N LEU A 12 -15.31 37.27 -21.63
CA LEU A 12 -14.91 35.89 -21.29
C LEU A 12 -15.21 35.68 -19.80
N PRO A 13 -15.82 34.55 -19.40
CA PRO A 13 -15.96 34.24 -17.99
C PRO A 13 -14.55 34.10 -17.42
N ALA A 14 -14.23 34.88 -16.39
CA ALA A 14 -13.04 34.63 -15.60
C ALA A 14 -13.19 33.21 -15.03
N LEU A 15 -12.33 32.27 -15.41
CA LEU A 15 -12.18 31.04 -14.63
C LEU A 15 -11.85 31.49 -13.20
N ALA A 16 -12.72 31.18 -12.26
CA ALA A 16 -12.41 31.37 -10.85
C ALA A 16 -11.13 30.58 -10.56
N ALA A 17 -10.11 31.26 -10.02
CA ALA A 17 -8.83 30.63 -9.73
C ALA A 17 -9.04 29.53 -8.68
N ALA A 18 -8.50 28.34 -8.91
CA ALA A 18 -8.53 27.24 -7.95
C ALA A 18 -7.94 27.69 -6.60
N ASN A 19 -8.56 27.29 -5.50
CA ASN A 19 -8.12 27.67 -4.16
C ASN A 19 -7.10 26.65 -3.65
N CYS A 20 -5.80 26.98 -3.78
CA CYS A 20 -4.70 26.09 -3.44
C CYS A 20 -4.18 26.29 -2.01
N LYS A 21 -3.60 25.23 -1.44
CA LYS A 21 -2.72 25.35 -0.26
C LYS A 21 -1.52 26.22 -0.60
N THR A 22 -1.11 27.04 0.36
CA THR A 22 -0.01 27.98 0.17
C THR A 22 1.29 27.24 -0.14
N ALA A 23 1.99 27.67 -1.17
CA ALA A 23 3.22 27.07 -1.67
C ALA A 23 4.38 28.08 -1.76
N PRO A 24 5.65 27.62 -1.74
CA PRO A 24 6.81 28.49 -1.95
C PRO A 24 6.68 29.30 -3.24
N GLY A 25 6.80 30.62 -3.11
CA GLY A 25 6.63 31.57 -4.21
C GLY A 25 5.33 32.37 -4.12
N ASP A 26 4.33 31.88 -3.37
CA ASP A 26 3.12 32.65 -3.09
C ASP A 26 3.43 33.84 -2.17
N ALA A 27 2.71 34.95 -2.37
CA ALA A 27 2.83 36.12 -1.50
C ALA A 27 2.47 35.82 -0.03
N ALA A 28 1.65 34.79 0.21
CA ALA A 28 1.27 34.32 1.54
C ALA A 28 2.23 33.28 2.13
N TRP A 29 3.24 32.82 1.37
CA TRP A 29 4.21 31.86 1.90
C TRP A 29 5.06 32.52 3.00
N PRO A 30 5.25 31.86 4.17
CA PRO A 30 5.90 32.51 5.29
C PRO A 30 7.35 32.89 5.01
N SER A 31 7.76 34.04 5.53
CA SER A 31 9.15 34.50 5.41
C SER A 31 10.10 33.63 6.23
N ILE A 32 11.41 33.76 5.98
CA ILE A 32 12.44 33.05 6.76
C ILE A 32 12.35 33.43 8.25
N GLU A 33 12.02 34.69 8.54
CA GLU A 33 11.83 35.19 9.90
C GLU A 33 10.61 34.55 10.58
N GLU A 34 9.51 34.36 9.85
CA GLU A 34 8.33 33.67 10.38
C GLU A 34 8.60 32.18 10.66
N TRP A 35 9.31 31.48 9.77
CA TRP A 35 9.77 30.11 10.01
C TRP A 35 10.73 30.04 11.21
N SER A 36 11.62 31.03 11.36
CA SER A 36 12.52 31.14 12.52
C SER A 36 11.75 31.39 13.83
N ALA A 37 10.70 32.22 13.78
CA ALA A 37 9.84 32.47 14.93
C ALA A 37 9.07 31.20 15.34
N LEU A 38 8.53 30.44 14.37
CA LEU A 38 7.97 29.12 14.65
C LEU A 38 9.00 28.22 15.32
N ASN A 39 10.21 28.13 14.75
CA ASN A 39 11.28 27.28 15.30
C ASN A 39 11.59 27.63 16.76
N GLN A 40 11.69 28.93 17.09
CA GLN A 40 11.89 29.40 18.46
C GLN A 40 10.73 29.01 19.37
N SER A 41 9.48 29.14 18.91
CA SER A 41 8.28 28.81 19.69
C SER A 41 8.14 27.32 20.03
N ILE A 42 8.73 26.43 19.22
CA ILE A 42 8.72 24.97 19.43
C ILE A 42 10.07 24.45 19.99
N GLY A 43 10.92 25.33 20.51
CA GLY A 43 12.16 24.95 21.19
C GLY A 43 13.29 24.49 20.27
N GLY A 44 13.33 24.94 19.02
CA GLY A 44 14.40 24.61 18.07
C GLY A 44 14.17 23.32 17.28
N SER A 45 12.99 22.72 17.37
CA SER A 45 12.66 21.43 16.75
C SER A 45 12.31 21.49 15.25
N LEU A 46 12.37 22.66 14.60
CA LEU A 46 12.08 22.78 13.18
C LEU A 46 13.30 22.42 12.33
N ILE A 47 13.13 21.47 11.43
CA ILE A 47 14.11 21.04 10.43
C ILE A 47 13.70 21.60 9.08
N ARG A 48 14.62 22.25 8.38
CA ARG A 48 14.46 22.52 6.94
C ARG A 48 14.83 21.26 6.18
N THR A 49 13.96 20.82 5.26
CA THR A 49 14.16 19.56 4.56
C THR A 49 15.47 19.54 3.78
N SER A 50 16.23 18.47 4.00
CA SER A 50 17.54 18.25 3.41
C SER A 50 17.70 16.75 3.11
N PRO A 51 17.22 16.29 1.93
CA PRO A 51 17.12 14.87 1.59
C PRO A 51 18.43 14.10 1.78
N ALA A 52 18.37 12.93 2.42
CA ALA A 52 19.56 12.11 2.70
C ALA A 52 20.40 11.87 1.43
N ALA A 53 19.74 11.52 0.33
CA ALA A 53 20.32 11.28 -0.99
C ALA A 53 21.01 12.50 -1.63
N SER A 54 20.78 13.73 -1.17
CA SER A 54 21.49 14.91 -1.68
C SER A 54 23.01 14.78 -1.52
N SER A 55 23.46 14.05 -0.49
CA SER A 55 24.88 13.75 -0.27
C SER A 55 25.54 12.99 -1.42
N CYS A 56 24.75 12.30 -2.25
CA CYS A 56 25.22 11.56 -3.41
C CYS A 56 25.32 12.38 -4.70
N TYR A 57 24.96 13.65 -4.65
CA TYR A 57 25.05 14.56 -5.80
C TYR A 57 26.23 15.52 -5.64
N ALA A 58 26.76 15.99 -6.78
CA ALA A 58 27.90 16.89 -6.80
C ALA A 58 27.62 18.16 -5.97
N GLY A 59 28.51 18.47 -5.03
CA GLY A 59 28.39 19.64 -4.16
C GLY A 59 27.34 19.54 -3.06
N ASN A 60 26.63 18.41 -2.92
CA ASN A 60 25.55 18.21 -1.94
C ASN A 60 24.54 19.38 -1.94
N PRO A 61 23.75 19.54 -3.02
CA PRO A 61 23.01 20.77 -3.33
C PRO A 61 21.98 21.19 -2.28
N LEU A 62 21.46 20.25 -1.49
CA LEU A 62 20.51 20.52 -0.40
C LEU A 62 21.14 20.39 1.00
N SER A 63 22.46 20.31 1.10
CA SER A 63 23.21 20.29 2.37
C SER A 63 22.88 19.12 3.29
N SER A 64 22.67 17.92 2.72
CA SER A 64 22.47 16.68 3.48
C SER A 64 23.57 16.47 4.53
N PRO A 65 23.21 16.21 5.80
CA PRO A 65 24.19 15.90 6.83
C PRO A 65 24.71 14.46 6.74
N TYR A 66 24.13 13.62 5.87
CA TYR A 66 24.44 12.20 5.76
C TYR A 66 25.58 11.93 4.77
N ASN A 67 26.22 10.76 4.90
CA ASN A 67 27.26 10.31 3.96
C ASN A 67 26.62 9.47 2.83
N CYS A 68 26.95 9.77 1.57
CA CYS A 68 26.42 9.04 0.42
C CYS A 68 26.68 7.53 0.47
N SER A 69 27.84 7.07 0.94
CA SER A 69 28.11 5.62 1.03
C SER A 69 27.09 4.96 1.97
N SER A 70 26.87 5.54 3.15
CA SER A 70 25.87 5.07 4.09
C SER A 70 24.45 5.13 3.51
N VAL A 71 24.09 6.22 2.82
CA VAL A 71 22.78 6.35 2.19
C VAL A 71 22.55 5.26 1.13
N LYS A 72 23.55 4.98 0.28
CA LYS A 72 23.47 3.92 -0.72
C LYS A 72 23.37 2.54 -0.12
N ASP A 73 24.20 2.24 0.87
CA ASP A 73 24.26 0.91 1.50
C ASP A 73 22.96 0.58 2.24
N HIS A 74 22.23 1.60 2.71
CA HIS A 74 21.04 1.42 3.52
C HIS A 74 19.72 1.82 2.84
N TRP A 75 19.74 2.23 1.57
CA TRP A 75 18.53 2.70 0.86
C TRP A 75 17.44 1.63 0.73
N SER A 76 17.81 0.36 0.70
CA SER A 76 16.82 -0.73 0.65
C SER A 76 16.22 -1.07 2.01
N TYR A 77 16.55 -0.34 3.08
CA TYR A 77 16.14 -0.66 4.45
C TYR A 77 15.19 0.38 5.04
N ALA A 78 13.94 -0.02 5.30
CA ALA A 78 12.88 0.85 5.81
C ALA A 78 13.24 1.53 7.14
N ALA A 79 14.03 0.87 7.99
CA ALA A 79 14.50 1.45 9.26
C ALA A 79 15.27 2.78 9.08
N TYR A 80 16.01 2.93 7.98
CA TYR A 80 16.75 4.16 7.70
C TYR A 80 15.82 5.24 7.15
N HIS A 81 14.85 4.89 6.30
CA HIS A 81 13.80 5.80 5.85
C HIS A 81 12.93 6.32 7.01
N ALA A 82 12.69 5.49 8.02
CA ALA A 82 12.04 5.90 9.26
C ALA A 82 12.86 6.92 10.06
N ALA A 83 14.18 6.76 10.10
CA ALA A 83 15.11 7.63 10.83
C ALA A 83 15.45 8.93 10.08
N TRP A 84 15.32 8.97 8.75
CA TRP A 84 15.52 10.18 7.95
C TRP A 84 14.24 11.02 7.92
N PRO A 85 14.24 12.26 8.46
CA PRO A 85 13.01 13.02 8.71
C PRO A 85 12.07 13.16 7.50
N GLU A 86 12.63 13.41 6.32
CA GLU A 86 11.91 13.69 5.07
C GLU A 86 11.55 12.43 4.26
N SER A 87 12.23 11.32 4.55
CA SER A 87 12.21 10.15 3.67
C SER A 87 10.98 9.27 3.87
N ASN A 88 10.70 8.39 2.91
CA ASN A 88 9.67 7.36 2.99
C ASN A 88 10.12 6.13 2.19
N ASP A 89 9.48 4.99 2.42
CA ASP A 89 9.91 3.70 1.84
C ASP A 89 9.73 3.66 0.31
N TYR A 90 8.79 4.45 -0.22
CA TYR A 90 8.38 4.45 -1.63
C TYR A 90 8.58 5.84 -2.25
N SER A 91 9.79 6.08 -2.76
CA SER A 91 10.22 7.40 -3.26
C SER A 91 9.42 7.92 -4.45
N ILE A 92 8.64 7.07 -5.11
CA ILE A 92 7.80 7.47 -6.24
C ILE A 92 6.78 8.54 -5.84
N TYR A 93 6.26 8.46 -4.62
CA TYR A 93 5.35 9.48 -4.06
C TYR A 93 6.06 10.79 -3.70
N ASN A 94 7.39 10.82 -3.72
CA ASN A 94 8.19 12.04 -3.69
C ASN A 94 8.58 12.53 -5.09
N ASN A 95 7.95 11.99 -6.14
CA ASN A 95 8.29 12.22 -7.53
C ASN A 95 9.73 11.78 -7.89
N ASN A 96 10.29 10.79 -7.17
CA ASN A 96 11.68 10.34 -7.31
C ASN A 96 12.66 11.54 -7.45
N SER A 97 12.45 12.60 -6.68
CA SER A 97 13.09 13.90 -6.91
C SER A 97 14.52 13.98 -6.41
N CYS A 98 14.90 13.07 -5.51
CA CYS A 98 16.26 12.91 -5.02
C CYS A 98 16.46 11.48 -4.51
N VAL A 99 17.02 10.61 -5.35
CA VAL A 99 17.33 9.21 -5.05
C VAL A 99 18.81 8.95 -5.33
N PRO A 100 19.51 8.06 -4.62
CA PRO A 100 20.94 7.89 -4.82
C PRO A 100 21.26 7.07 -6.10
N PRO A 101 22.47 7.20 -6.67
CA PRO A 101 22.87 6.44 -7.85
C PRO A 101 22.78 4.92 -7.63
N GLY A 102 22.13 4.22 -8.57
CA GLY A 102 21.93 2.77 -8.53
C GLY A 102 20.55 2.34 -8.01
N VAL A 103 19.73 3.28 -7.53
CA VAL A 103 18.34 3.03 -7.14
C VAL A 103 17.41 3.24 -8.33
N SER A 104 16.32 2.46 -8.38
CA SER A 104 15.26 2.62 -9.37
C SER A 104 14.70 4.05 -9.34
N GLY A 105 14.66 4.72 -10.50
CA GLY A 105 14.27 6.12 -10.62
C GLY A 105 15.40 7.15 -10.58
N TYR A 106 16.64 6.73 -10.37
CA TYR A 106 17.80 7.62 -10.52
C TYR A 106 18.05 7.94 -12.00
N THR A 107 18.13 9.23 -12.31
CA THR A 107 18.68 9.73 -13.58
C THR A 107 19.64 10.87 -13.29
N LYS A 108 20.84 10.81 -13.89
CA LYS A 108 21.91 11.78 -13.61
C LYS A 108 21.49 13.22 -13.91
N ASP A 109 20.72 13.41 -14.98
CA ASP A 109 20.36 14.74 -15.49
C ASP A 109 19.20 15.38 -14.72
N LYS A 110 18.39 14.60 -13.99
CA LYS A 110 17.27 15.12 -13.17
C LYS A 110 17.76 15.86 -11.92
N GLY A 111 18.98 15.60 -11.47
CA GLY A 111 19.54 16.20 -10.26
C GLY A 111 18.83 15.76 -8.98
N CYS A 112 18.97 16.56 -7.93
CA CYS A 112 18.33 16.36 -6.64
C CYS A 112 17.56 17.62 -6.24
N SER A 113 16.29 17.46 -5.92
CA SER A 113 15.41 18.52 -5.42
C SER A 113 14.48 17.99 -4.33
N ILE A 114 13.87 18.88 -3.55
CA ILE A 114 12.88 18.50 -2.52
C ILE A 114 11.67 17.80 -3.15
N GLY A 115 11.18 18.28 -4.30
CA GLY A 115 10.08 17.64 -5.03
C GLY A 115 8.85 17.37 -4.17
N GLY A 116 8.39 16.12 -4.13
CA GLY A 116 7.21 15.69 -3.38
C GLY A 116 7.40 15.58 -1.86
N MET A 117 8.59 15.85 -1.33
CA MET A 117 8.88 15.84 0.11
C MET A 117 8.38 17.12 0.81
N PRO A 118 8.15 17.09 2.14
CA PRO A 118 7.81 18.29 2.91
C PRO A 118 8.90 19.37 2.81
N GLN A 119 8.54 20.65 2.98
CA GLN A 119 9.52 21.76 2.97
C GLN A 119 10.18 21.95 4.34
N TYR A 120 9.39 21.79 5.39
CA TYR A 120 9.82 21.86 6.78
C TYR A 120 9.25 20.67 7.55
N ILE A 121 9.96 20.24 8.58
CA ILE A 121 9.63 19.08 9.38
C ILE A 121 9.77 19.45 10.86
N VAL A 122 8.76 19.17 11.66
CA VAL A 122 8.84 19.28 13.12
C VAL A 122 9.36 17.96 13.67
N ASN A 123 10.55 18.00 14.25
CA ASN A 123 11.11 16.91 15.03
C ASN A 123 10.42 16.83 16.39
N ALA A 124 9.20 16.28 16.40
CA ALA A 124 8.30 16.39 17.54
C ALA A 124 8.67 15.40 18.66
N THR A 125 8.78 15.93 19.87
CA THR A 125 9.00 15.15 21.10
C THR A 125 7.99 15.46 22.20
N THR A 126 7.14 16.49 22.04
CA THR A 126 6.04 16.82 22.97
C THR A 126 4.77 17.22 22.24
N GLU A 127 3.61 17.05 22.87
CA GLU A 127 2.31 17.47 22.33
C GLU A 127 2.25 18.96 22.03
N GLU A 128 2.89 19.82 22.83
CA GLU A 128 2.85 21.28 22.68
C GLU A 128 3.57 21.75 21.43
N GLN A 129 4.68 21.08 21.06
CA GLN A 129 5.38 21.35 19.80
C GLN A 129 4.47 21.04 18.61
N VAL A 130 3.75 19.91 18.67
CA VAL A 130 2.78 19.52 17.64
C VAL A 130 1.64 20.53 17.60
N ALA A 131 1.06 20.88 18.74
CA ALA A 131 -0.08 21.80 18.84
C ALA A 131 0.25 23.18 18.25
N THR A 132 1.40 23.72 18.63
CA THR A 132 1.88 25.01 18.15
C THR A 132 2.10 25.00 16.64
N ALA A 133 2.78 23.96 16.12
CA ALA A 133 3.07 23.85 14.70
C ALA A 133 1.81 23.60 13.84
N MET A 134 0.90 22.73 14.30
CA MET A 134 -0.37 22.44 13.63
C MET A 134 -1.21 23.70 13.49
N SER A 135 -1.42 24.42 14.60
CA SER A 135 -2.20 25.66 14.62
C SER A 135 -1.58 26.73 13.72
N TRP A 136 -0.24 26.90 13.80
CA TRP A 136 0.49 27.87 13.00
C TRP A 136 0.37 27.60 11.48
N ALA A 137 0.48 26.33 11.06
CA ALA A 137 0.37 25.93 9.66
C ALA A 137 -1.07 26.04 9.15
N SER A 138 -2.04 25.58 9.93
CA SER A 138 -3.47 25.63 9.60
C SER A 138 -3.95 27.08 9.38
N GLN A 139 -3.58 28.01 10.27
CA GLN A 139 -3.91 29.44 10.15
C GLN A 139 -3.32 30.10 8.91
N ARG A 140 -2.26 29.53 8.34
CA ARG A 140 -1.55 30.03 7.14
C ARG A 140 -1.91 29.26 5.88
N ASN A 141 -2.92 28.39 5.93
CA ASN A 141 -3.33 27.53 4.82
C ASN A 141 -2.18 26.68 4.24
N ILE A 142 -1.23 26.30 5.10
CA ILE A 142 -0.12 25.41 4.74
C ILE A 142 -0.61 23.97 4.91
N ARG A 143 -0.34 23.12 3.91
CA ARG A 143 -0.60 21.68 4.00
C ARG A 143 0.17 21.08 5.17
N VAL A 144 -0.49 20.25 5.97
CA VAL A 144 0.16 19.45 7.00
C VAL A 144 0.21 17.99 6.57
N VAL A 145 1.38 17.38 6.77
CA VAL A 145 1.60 15.94 6.58
C VAL A 145 2.02 15.35 7.92
N VAL A 146 1.65 14.09 8.18
CA VAL A 146 2.05 13.39 9.40
C VAL A 146 2.88 12.18 9.00
N LYS A 147 4.08 12.05 9.58
CA LYS A 147 4.97 10.91 9.34
C LYS A 147 5.39 10.29 10.67
N SER A 148 5.15 8.98 10.79
CA SER A 148 5.78 8.14 11.82
C SER A 148 7.06 7.51 11.27
N THR A 149 6.92 6.47 10.43
CA THR A 149 8.06 5.75 9.82
C THR A 149 8.23 6.02 8.33
N GLY A 150 7.20 6.52 7.63
CA GLY A 150 7.26 6.66 6.18
C GLY A 150 7.00 5.36 5.42
N HIS A 151 6.46 4.33 6.09
CA HIS A 151 6.14 3.03 5.52
C HIS A 151 4.95 3.03 4.54
N ASP A 152 4.21 4.13 4.44
CA ASP A 152 2.95 4.17 3.72
C ASP A 152 3.10 3.79 2.23
N LEU A 153 2.33 2.80 1.80
CA LEU A 153 2.34 2.24 0.44
C LEU A 153 1.64 3.15 -0.59
N ASN A 154 0.90 4.16 -0.09
CA ASN A 154 -0.05 4.98 -0.85
C ASN A 154 0.32 6.48 -0.83
N GLY A 155 1.55 6.83 -0.42
CA GLY A 155 2.06 8.21 -0.43
C GLY A 155 1.42 9.16 0.59
N ARG A 156 0.71 8.66 1.60
CA ARG A 156 -0.07 9.44 2.56
C ARG A 156 0.77 10.11 3.65
N SER A 157 2.04 9.73 3.79
CA SER A 157 2.97 10.30 4.77
C SER A 157 4.01 11.25 4.17
N THR A 158 3.76 11.77 2.96
CA THR A 158 4.61 12.77 2.29
C THR A 158 3.75 13.78 1.54
N GLY A 159 4.34 14.87 1.07
CA GLY A 159 3.64 15.89 0.32
C GLY A 159 4.46 17.16 0.13
N ALA A 160 4.53 17.63 -1.11
CA ALA A 160 5.18 18.90 -1.44
C ALA A 160 4.57 20.06 -0.66
N TYR A 161 5.39 21.09 -0.43
CA TYR A 161 4.97 22.37 0.13
C TYR A 161 4.33 22.30 1.52
N SER A 162 4.54 21.18 2.22
CA SER A 162 3.94 20.92 3.52
C SER A 162 4.88 21.20 4.69
N LEU A 163 4.26 21.38 5.85
CA LEU A 163 4.90 21.17 7.15
C LEU A 163 4.61 19.73 7.59
N SER A 164 5.66 18.91 7.74
CA SER A 164 5.52 17.54 8.24
C SER A 164 5.64 17.52 9.77
N ILE A 165 4.74 16.81 10.43
CA ILE A 165 4.88 16.45 11.85
C ILE A 165 5.50 15.06 11.91
N TRP A 166 6.76 14.99 12.32
CA TRP A 166 7.50 13.73 12.44
C TRP A 166 7.34 13.17 13.85
N THR A 167 6.40 12.24 14.02
CA THR A 167 6.04 11.65 15.32
C THR A 167 6.97 10.53 15.75
N HIS A 168 8.01 10.22 14.96
CA HIS A 168 8.93 9.12 15.19
C HIS A 168 9.50 9.09 16.61
N ASN A 169 9.74 10.24 17.23
CA ASN A 169 10.41 10.32 18.53
C ASN A 169 9.47 10.16 19.74
N PHE A 170 8.16 9.97 19.53
CA PHE A 170 7.24 9.50 20.58
C PHE A 170 7.43 7.99 20.79
N LYS A 171 8.54 7.61 21.45
CA LYS A 171 8.99 6.23 21.66
C LYS A 171 8.66 5.65 23.04
N SER A 172 7.97 6.39 23.91
CA SER A 172 7.64 5.93 25.27
C SER A 172 6.78 4.67 25.23
N ILE A 173 7.09 3.70 26.10
CA ILE A 173 6.28 2.52 26.34
C ILE A 173 6.22 2.28 27.84
N HIS A 174 5.01 2.22 28.39
CA HIS A 174 4.77 1.96 29.80
C HIS A 174 3.69 0.90 29.96
N HIS A 175 3.98 -0.14 30.75
CA HIS A 175 3.00 -1.15 31.12
C HIS A 175 2.24 -0.73 32.37
N ASN A 176 0.90 -0.84 32.34
CA ASN A 176 0.05 -0.61 33.49
C ASN A 176 -0.99 -1.74 33.62
N PRO A 177 -0.83 -2.67 34.58
CA PRO A 177 -1.71 -3.83 34.71
C PRO A 177 -3.08 -3.50 35.32
N THR A 178 -3.27 -2.30 35.88
CA THR A 178 -4.50 -1.89 36.59
C THR A 178 -4.96 -0.51 36.14
N TRP A 179 -4.90 -0.24 34.84
CA TRP A 179 -5.33 1.04 34.28
C TRP A 179 -6.85 1.18 34.30
N HIS A 180 -7.37 2.32 34.74
CA HIS A 180 -8.81 2.56 34.87
C HIS A 180 -9.48 2.77 33.51
N LEU A 181 -10.49 1.95 33.21
CA LEU A 181 -11.25 2.07 31.97
C LEU A 181 -12.16 3.31 32.01
N PRO A 182 -12.04 4.24 31.04
CA PRO A 182 -12.80 5.49 31.00
C PRO A 182 -14.31 5.26 31.10
N GLY A 183 -14.97 6.04 31.95
CA GLY A 183 -16.42 5.96 32.15
C GLY A 183 -16.90 4.73 32.94
N THR A 184 -15.99 3.95 33.55
CA THR A 184 -16.35 2.75 34.32
C THR A 184 -15.57 2.63 35.63
N ASN A 185 -15.99 1.71 36.51
CA ASN A 185 -15.27 1.33 37.73
C ASN A 185 -14.33 0.13 37.54
N LYS A 186 -14.05 -0.27 36.29
CA LYS A 186 -13.22 -1.44 35.97
C LYS A 186 -11.78 -1.01 35.65
N THR A 187 -10.86 -1.95 35.78
CA THR A 187 -9.47 -1.80 35.34
C THR A 187 -9.15 -2.80 34.22
N ALA A 188 -8.11 -2.50 33.44
CA ALA A 188 -7.57 -3.36 32.41
C ALA A 188 -6.04 -3.35 32.44
N ASP A 189 -5.44 -4.41 31.91
CA ASP A 189 -4.02 -4.49 31.62
C ASP A 189 -3.75 -3.83 30.26
N VAL A 190 -2.88 -2.81 30.26
CA VAL A 190 -2.62 -1.99 29.08
C VAL A 190 -1.14 -1.68 28.87
N LEU A 191 -0.78 -1.41 27.62
CA LEU A 191 0.43 -0.70 27.24
C LEU A 191 0.07 0.73 26.83
N ILE A 192 0.77 1.70 27.40
CA ILE A 192 0.70 3.12 27.05
C ILE A 192 1.90 3.38 26.15
N CYS A 193 1.63 3.71 24.88
CA CYS A 193 2.65 3.84 23.84
C CYS A 193 2.59 5.22 23.18
N GLY A 194 3.74 5.84 22.98
CA GLY A 194 3.84 7.02 22.13
C GLY A 194 3.46 6.72 20.67
N GLY A 195 2.93 7.72 19.97
CA GLY A 195 2.36 7.59 18.63
C GLY A 195 3.37 7.20 17.54
N GLY A 196 4.67 7.34 17.81
CA GLY A 196 5.76 6.92 16.93
C GLY A 196 6.03 5.42 16.93
N GLY A 197 5.70 4.71 18.02
CA GLY A 197 5.98 3.28 18.22
C GLY A 197 7.47 2.93 18.34
N GLU A 198 7.80 1.73 18.81
CA GLU A 198 9.20 1.25 18.94
C GLU A 198 9.72 0.51 17.70
N ASP A 199 8.85 -0.09 16.88
CA ASP A 199 9.29 -0.80 15.67
C ASP A 199 10.00 0.14 14.69
N ALA A 200 11.13 -0.33 14.15
CA ALA A 200 11.98 0.47 13.28
C ALA A 200 11.35 0.71 11.90
N THR A 201 10.39 -0.12 11.47
CA THR A 201 9.88 -0.17 10.09
C THR A 201 8.41 0.25 10.00
N VAL A 202 7.51 -0.39 10.75
CA VAL A 202 6.06 -0.13 10.72
C VAL A 202 5.63 0.54 12.03
N GLY A 203 5.31 1.83 11.98
CA GLY A 203 4.90 2.59 13.16
C GLY A 203 3.44 2.33 13.59
N LEU A 204 3.14 2.57 14.88
CA LEU A 204 1.79 2.40 15.45
C LEU A 204 0.75 3.29 14.76
N GLY A 205 1.14 4.51 14.37
CA GLY A 205 0.24 5.53 13.81
C GLY A 205 -0.70 5.02 12.72
N GLY A 206 -0.19 4.83 11.50
CA GLY A 206 -1.01 4.36 10.37
C GLY A 206 -1.46 2.90 10.51
N LEU A 207 -0.68 2.04 11.16
CA LEU A 207 -1.08 0.64 11.35
C LEU A 207 -2.39 0.56 12.14
N ILE A 208 -2.42 1.16 13.33
CA ILE A 208 -3.59 1.10 14.22
C ILE A 208 -4.74 1.91 13.63
N GLN A 209 -4.51 3.15 13.19
CA GLN A 209 -5.62 4.04 12.81
C GLN A 209 -6.41 3.58 11.58
N ASN A 210 -5.82 2.74 10.72
CA ASN A 210 -6.47 2.20 9.52
C ASN A 210 -7.05 0.78 9.76
N GLY A 211 -7.03 0.27 10.99
CA GLY A 211 -7.40 -1.11 11.34
C GLY A 211 -6.22 -1.86 11.96
N GLY A 212 -5.27 -2.28 11.13
CA GLY A 212 -4.04 -2.95 11.58
C GLY A 212 -4.24 -4.44 11.80
N HIS A 213 -3.81 -5.25 10.83
CA HIS A 213 -3.78 -6.70 10.98
C HIS A 213 -2.38 -7.19 11.42
N GLY A 214 -2.33 -8.39 11.97
CA GLY A 214 -1.11 -9.08 12.38
C GLY A 214 -1.39 -10.53 12.74
N LEU A 215 -0.38 -11.27 13.21
CA LEU A 215 -0.49 -12.72 13.43
C LEU A 215 -1.58 -13.13 14.43
N LEU A 216 -1.91 -12.24 15.37
CA LEU A 216 -2.90 -12.50 16.41
C LEU A 216 -4.29 -11.93 16.09
N SER A 217 -4.46 -11.26 14.94
CA SER A 217 -5.73 -10.61 14.61
C SER A 217 -6.89 -11.58 14.49
N SER A 218 -6.62 -12.80 14.00
CA SER A 218 -7.61 -13.86 13.92
C SER A 218 -8.09 -14.39 15.27
N HIS A 219 -7.42 -14.02 16.36
CA HIS A 219 -7.73 -14.46 17.72
C HIS A 219 -8.23 -13.30 18.59
N TYR A 220 -7.65 -12.10 18.45
CA TYR A 220 -7.90 -10.95 19.32
C TYR A 220 -8.42 -9.69 18.60
N GLY A 221 -8.76 -9.78 17.31
CA GLY A 221 -9.24 -8.65 16.51
C GLY A 221 -8.10 -7.78 15.97
N LEU A 222 -8.45 -6.75 15.21
CA LEU A 222 -7.47 -5.83 14.64
C LEU A 222 -6.82 -4.95 15.73
N ALA A 223 -5.69 -4.32 15.42
CA ALA A 223 -5.02 -3.43 16.35
C ALA A 223 -5.93 -2.27 16.82
N SER A 224 -6.75 -1.71 15.91
CA SER A 224 -7.81 -0.74 16.19
C SER A 224 -8.82 -1.21 17.25
N ASP A 225 -9.17 -2.50 17.24
CA ASP A 225 -10.17 -3.06 18.17
C ASP A 225 -9.64 -3.11 19.62
N ASN A 226 -8.32 -3.01 19.77
CA ASN A 226 -7.59 -3.11 21.02
C ASN A 226 -7.22 -1.75 21.64
N VAL A 227 -7.67 -0.63 21.05
CA VAL A 227 -7.41 0.71 21.59
C VAL A 227 -8.46 1.09 22.64
N TYR A 228 -8.03 1.54 23.82
CA TYR A 228 -8.90 2.09 24.87
C TYR A 228 -8.97 3.61 24.87
N GLN A 229 -7.89 4.28 24.47
CA GLN A 229 -7.80 5.74 24.45
C GLN A 229 -6.68 6.17 23.51
N VAL A 230 -6.82 7.37 22.96
CA VAL A 230 -5.73 8.09 22.27
C VAL A 230 -5.62 9.53 22.75
N THR A 231 -4.42 10.08 22.62
CA THR A 231 -4.19 11.54 22.69
C THR A 231 -3.99 12.06 21.27
N VAL A 232 -4.79 13.05 20.89
CA VAL A 232 -4.84 13.60 19.52
C VAL A 232 -4.65 15.11 19.55
N VAL A 233 -3.75 15.62 18.73
CA VAL A 233 -3.57 17.06 18.51
C VAL A 233 -4.25 17.49 17.22
N THR A 234 -5.23 18.39 17.32
CA THR A 234 -6.01 18.85 16.16
C THR A 234 -5.26 19.92 15.34
N PRO A 235 -5.65 20.16 14.07
CA PRO A 235 -5.18 21.30 13.29
C PRO A 235 -5.30 22.68 13.94
N GLU A 236 -6.23 22.87 14.88
CA GLU A 236 -6.38 24.12 15.61
C GLU A 236 -5.38 24.24 16.78
N GLY A 237 -4.69 23.15 17.12
CA GLY A 237 -3.74 23.08 18.24
C GLY A 237 -4.35 22.58 19.56
N HIS A 238 -5.55 22.00 19.54
CA HIS A 238 -6.14 21.41 20.74
C HIS A 238 -5.54 20.02 21.01
N ILE A 239 -5.04 19.80 22.22
CA ILE A 239 -4.60 18.48 22.70
C ILE A 239 -5.80 17.81 23.36
N LEU A 240 -6.34 16.77 22.73
CA LEU A 240 -7.57 16.11 23.12
C LEU A 240 -7.30 14.67 23.54
N THR A 241 -7.96 14.24 24.61
CA THR A 241 -8.10 12.82 24.95
C THR A 241 -9.39 12.30 24.31
N ALA A 242 -9.29 11.25 23.50
CA ALA A 242 -10.43 10.59 22.87
C ALA A 242 -10.56 9.14 23.36
N ASN A 243 -11.70 8.81 23.95
CA ASN A 243 -12.02 7.50 24.53
C ASN A 243 -13.55 7.28 24.62
N ASP A 244 -13.99 6.22 25.29
CA ASP A 244 -15.41 5.90 25.45
C ASP A 244 -16.20 6.90 26.34
N ALA A 245 -15.55 7.86 27.00
CA ALA A 245 -16.18 8.85 27.88
C ALA A 245 -16.13 10.29 27.36
N GLN A 246 -15.21 10.63 26.45
CA GLN A 246 -15.03 11.98 25.90
C GLN A 246 -14.49 11.94 24.47
N ASN A 247 -14.90 12.91 23.65
CA ASN A 247 -14.56 12.99 22.21
C ASN A 247 -14.83 11.66 21.48
N GLN A 248 -15.99 11.05 21.74
CA GLN A 248 -16.35 9.69 21.28
C GLN A 248 -16.43 9.57 19.76
N ASP A 249 -16.81 10.64 19.08
CA ASP A 249 -16.84 10.75 17.62
C ASP A 249 -15.43 10.73 17.02
N LEU A 250 -14.49 11.47 17.61
CA LEU A 250 -13.07 11.40 17.25
C LEU A 250 -12.50 10.02 17.56
N PHE A 251 -12.83 9.45 18.74
CA PHE A 251 -12.38 8.12 19.14
C PHE A 251 -12.90 7.01 18.23
N TRP A 252 -14.11 7.16 17.72
CA TRP A 252 -14.67 6.28 16.71
C TRP A 252 -13.89 6.39 15.40
N ALA A 253 -13.65 7.61 14.90
CA ALA A 253 -12.99 7.86 13.62
C ALA A 253 -11.52 7.40 13.58
N VAL A 254 -10.73 7.68 14.63
CA VAL A 254 -9.31 7.30 14.69
C VAL A 254 -9.09 5.80 14.82
N ARG A 255 -10.14 5.00 15.06
CA ARG A 255 -10.09 3.53 15.11
C ARG A 255 -10.66 2.93 13.83
N GLY A 256 -10.03 3.18 12.70
CA GLY A 256 -10.31 2.49 11.43
C GLY A 256 -10.37 3.37 10.19
N ALA A 257 -10.57 4.69 10.30
CA ALA A 257 -10.67 5.58 9.14
C ALA A 257 -9.33 6.12 8.64
N GLY A 258 -8.25 5.78 9.32
CA GLY A 258 -6.90 6.02 8.85
C GLY A 258 -6.18 7.21 9.46
N GLY A 259 -4.85 7.10 9.47
CA GLY A 259 -3.96 8.09 10.07
C GLY A 259 -3.80 9.36 9.24
N GLY A 260 -3.50 10.46 9.92
CA GLY A 260 -3.22 11.75 9.27
C GLY A 260 -4.45 12.48 8.75
N GLN A 261 -5.64 12.17 9.29
CA GLN A 261 -6.91 12.73 8.79
C GLN A 261 -7.67 13.56 9.82
N PHE A 262 -7.67 13.18 11.10
CA PHE A 262 -8.47 13.86 12.13
C PHE A 262 -7.63 14.66 13.15
N GLY A 263 -6.31 14.52 13.06
CA GLY A 263 -5.32 15.09 13.97
C GLY A 263 -4.07 14.23 14.02
N VAL A 264 -3.09 14.65 14.82
CA VAL A 264 -1.86 13.89 15.09
C VAL A 264 -2.04 13.09 16.36
N VAL A 265 -2.03 11.75 16.27
CA VAL A 265 -2.05 10.89 17.45
C VAL A 265 -0.64 10.83 18.07
N THR A 266 -0.50 11.26 19.32
CA THR A 266 0.78 11.26 20.06
C THR A 266 0.87 10.15 21.09
N GLU A 267 -0.25 9.53 21.48
CA GLU A 267 -0.30 8.41 22.42
C GLU A 267 -1.45 7.45 22.10
N PHE A 268 -1.19 6.15 22.29
CA PHE A 268 -2.19 5.09 22.31
C PHE A 268 -2.16 4.36 23.66
N ILE A 269 -3.34 4.08 24.20
CA ILE A 269 -3.51 3.14 25.32
C ILE A 269 -4.12 1.86 24.76
N LEU A 270 -3.33 0.80 24.76
CA LEU A 270 -3.61 -0.47 24.07
C LEU A 270 -3.88 -1.59 25.08
N GLN A 271 -4.93 -2.36 24.84
CA GLN A 271 -5.19 -3.60 25.55
C GLN A 271 -4.06 -4.62 25.33
N THR A 272 -3.65 -5.31 26.39
CA THR A 272 -2.75 -6.47 26.29
C THR A 272 -3.53 -7.79 26.35
N HIS A 273 -2.91 -8.86 25.84
CA HIS A 273 -3.44 -10.22 25.89
C HIS A 273 -2.40 -11.19 26.45
N PRO A 274 -2.83 -12.29 27.09
CA PRO A 274 -1.92 -13.35 27.51
C PRO A 274 -1.12 -13.90 26.33
N ILE A 275 0.18 -14.11 26.57
CA ILE A 275 1.09 -14.70 25.60
C ILE A 275 0.69 -16.18 25.38
N PRO A 276 0.60 -16.66 24.12
CA PRO A 276 0.39 -18.07 23.85
C PRO A 276 1.49 -18.96 24.45
N ASP A 277 1.11 -20.14 24.96
CA ASP A 277 2.03 -21.14 25.53
C ASP A 277 3.04 -21.61 24.48
N ASN A 278 2.60 -21.82 23.24
CA ASN A 278 3.46 -22.13 22.11
C ASN A 278 2.89 -21.66 20.77
N VAL A 279 3.77 -21.67 19.76
CA VAL A 279 3.44 -21.45 18.36
C VAL A 279 3.90 -22.67 17.56
N VAL A 280 3.00 -23.27 16.79
CA VAL A 280 3.32 -24.36 15.86
C VAL A 280 3.18 -23.83 14.44
N THR A 281 4.25 -23.93 13.66
CA THR A 281 4.22 -23.61 12.23
C THR A 281 4.27 -24.88 11.39
N GLY A 282 3.87 -24.78 10.13
CA GLY A 282 3.99 -25.82 9.13
C GLY A 282 3.56 -25.29 7.77
N GLY A 283 3.81 -26.03 6.69
CA GLY A 283 3.46 -25.52 5.37
C GLY A 283 3.38 -26.57 4.28
N LEU A 284 2.89 -26.13 3.12
CA LEU A 284 2.71 -26.94 1.92
C LEU A 284 2.97 -26.06 0.70
N THR A 285 3.85 -26.51 -0.18
CA THR A 285 4.09 -25.89 -1.49
C THR A 285 3.56 -26.80 -2.58
N PHE A 286 2.90 -26.26 -3.59
CA PHE A 286 2.54 -27.02 -4.80
C PHE A 286 2.63 -26.18 -6.07
N TYR A 287 2.85 -26.87 -7.20
CA TYR A 287 2.94 -26.28 -8.54
C TYR A 287 2.69 -27.36 -9.60
N ALA A 288 2.48 -26.98 -10.87
CA ALA A 288 2.29 -27.92 -11.97
C ALA A 288 3.46 -28.92 -12.09
N SER A 289 3.23 -30.19 -12.42
CA SER A 289 4.33 -31.17 -12.55
C SER A 289 5.03 -31.16 -13.92
N SER A 290 4.42 -30.52 -14.92
CA SER A 290 4.95 -30.42 -16.29
C SER A 290 4.36 -29.21 -17.03
N LYS A 291 4.81 -28.97 -18.26
CA LYS A 291 4.28 -27.91 -19.15
C LYS A 291 2.96 -28.27 -19.86
N SER A 292 2.25 -29.29 -19.39
CA SER A 292 0.99 -29.71 -20.02
C SER A 292 -0.21 -28.89 -19.53
N ASN A 293 -1.20 -28.68 -20.39
CA ASN A 293 -2.47 -28.02 -20.02
C ASN A 293 -3.19 -28.77 -18.87
N ALA A 294 -2.99 -30.09 -18.75
CA ALA A 294 -3.55 -30.87 -17.66
C ALA A 294 -2.88 -30.54 -16.32
N SER A 295 -1.56 -30.32 -16.30
CA SER A 295 -0.80 -29.89 -15.13
C SER A 295 -1.15 -28.46 -14.72
N GLU A 296 -1.33 -27.56 -15.69
CA GLU A 296 -1.80 -26.20 -15.45
C GLU A 296 -3.21 -26.17 -14.84
N LEU A 297 -4.17 -26.89 -15.43
CA LEU A 297 -5.52 -26.94 -14.89
C LEU A 297 -5.55 -27.55 -13.48
N ALA A 298 -4.71 -28.56 -13.23
CA ALA A 298 -4.59 -29.17 -11.92
C ALA A 298 -4.02 -28.21 -10.86
N SER A 299 -3.04 -27.37 -11.20
CA SER A 299 -2.50 -26.37 -10.26
C SER A 299 -3.52 -25.28 -9.92
N TRP A 300 -4.28 -24.77 -10.91
CA TRP A 300 -5.41 -23.86 -10.65
C TRP A 300 -6.51 -24.50 -9.79
N THR A 301 -6.83 -25.75 -10.07
CA THR A 301 -7.82 -26.50 -9.28
C THR A 301 -7.36 -26.68 -7.83
N ALA A 302 -6.08 -27.00 -7.61
CA ALA A 302 -5.51 -27.09 -6.28
C ALA A 302 -5.50 -25.73 -5.56
N PHE A 303 -5.26 -24.63 -6.28
CA PHE A 303 -5.32 -23.30 -5.71
C PHE A 303 -6.74 -22.90 -5.28
N ALA A 304 -7.74 -23.13 -6.12
CA ALA A 304 -9.14 -22.89 -5.77
C ALA A 304 -9.58 -23.73 -4.56
N LYS A 305 -9.19 -25.01 -4.49
CA LYS A 305 -9.44 -25.85 -3.31
C LYS A 305 -8.79 -25.27 -2.05
N THR A 306 -7.55 -24.80 -2.15
CA THR A 306 -6.83 -24.18 -1.03
C THR A 306 -7.55 -22.92 -0.55
N ALA A 307 -7.93 -22.02 -1.46
CA ALA A 307 -8.67 -20.81 -1.14
C ALA A 307 -10.02 -21.12 -0.48
N ALA A 308 -10.76 -22.11 -0.98
CA ALA A 308 -12.02 -22.56 -0.40
C ALA A 308 -11.88 -23.17 1.01
N GLN A 309 -10.71 -23.69 1.39
CA GLN A 309 -10.45 -24.25 2.72
C GLN A 309 -10.08 -23.18 3.77
N VAL A 310 -9.78 -21.94 3.35
CA VAL A 310 -9.35 -20.87 4.27
C VAL A 310 -10.32 -20.66 5.44
N PRO A 311 -11.66 -20.56 5.23
CA PRO A 311 -12.58 -20.39 6.35
C PRO A 311 -12.54 -21.52 7.37
N ASP A 312 -12.43 -22.78 6.92
CA ASP A 312 -12.41 -23.96 7.81
C ASP A 312 -11.10 -24.05 8.60
N LEU A 313 -9.97 -23.77 7.94
CA LEU A 313 -8.67 -23.66 8.61
C LEU A 313 -8.72 -22.61 9.73
N MET A 314 -9.24 -21.43 9.44
CA MET A 314 -9.31 -20.34 10.41
C MET A 314 -10.33 -20.57 11.51
N ASP A 315 -11.47 -21.20 11.22
CA ASP A 315 -12.43 -21.62 12.23
C ASP A 315 -11.86 -22.69 13.18
N SER A 316 -10.84 -23.45 12.74
CA SER A 316 -10.08 -24.38 13.59
C SER A 316 -8.98 -23.72 14.43
N GLY A 317 -8.79 -22.40 14.30
CA GLY A 317 -7.81 -21.62 15.05
C GLY A 317 -6.44 -21.47 14.37
N ILE A 318 -6.33 -21.84 13.09
CA ILE A 318 -5.13 -21.68 12.27
C ILE A 318 -5.14 -20.32 11.58
N THR A 319 -3.98 -19.67 11.49
CA THR A 319 -3.74 -18.45 10.69
C THR A 319 -2.52 -18.66 9.81
N GLY A 320 -2.05 -17.62 9.13
CA GLY A 320 -0.86 -17.65 8.28
C GLY A 320 -1.05 -16.90 6.97
N THR A 321 -0.38 -17.40 5.93
CA THR A 321 -0.35 -16.77 4.60
C THR A 321 -0.43 -17.84 3.51
N ILE A 322 -1.15 -17.55 2.42
CA ILE A 322 -1.05 -18.30 1.16
C ILE A 322 -0.53 -17.32 0.11
N MET A 323 0.60 -17.63 -0.50
CA MET A 323 1.19 -16.83 -1.58
C MET A 323 1.17 -17.63 -2.86
N ALA A 324 0.62 -17.05 -3.93
CA ALA A 324 0.56 -17.66 -5.24
C ALA A 324 1.27 -16.76 -6.26
N ALA A 325 2.14 -17.34 -7.07
CA ALA A 325 2.85 -16.63 -8.13
C ALA A 325 2.64 -17.33 -9.48
N THR A 326 2.60 -16.56 -10.56
CA THR A 326 2.52 -17.05 -11.95
C THR A 326 3.71 -16.54 -12.75
N GLY A 327 3.94 -17.11 -13.95
CA GLY A 327 5.01 -16.67 -14.85
C GLY A 327 6.40 -16.76 -14.23
N GLU A 328 7.27 -15.81 -14.54
CA GLU A 328 8.65 -15.73 -14.02
C GLU A 328 8.70 -15.60 -12.49
N SER A 329 7.69 -14.96 -11.89
CA SER A 329 7.58 -14.84 -10.43
C SER A 329 7.42 -16.20 -9.74
N ALA A 330 6.86 -17.20 -10.43
CA ALA A 330 6.71 -18.55 -9.92
C ALA A 330 8.04 -19.31 -9.80
N SER A 331 9.04 -18.99 -10.62
CA SER A 331 10.34 -19.67 -10.58
C SER A 331 11.06 -19.48 -9.25
N THR A 332 10.91 -18.31 -8.60
CA THR A 332 11.46 -18.05 -7.26
C THR A 332 10.85 -18.95 -6.18
N TYR A 333 9.63 -19.44 -6.40
CA TYR A 333 8.86 -20.24 -5.42
C TYR A 333 9.14 -21.74 -5.60
N THR A 334 9.38 -22.15 -6.84
CA THR A 334 9.64 -23.55 -7.20
C THR A 334 11.12 -23.90 -7.10
N GLY A 335 12.02 -22.92 -7.22
CA GLY A 335 13.47 -23.13 -7.33
C GLY A 335 13.89 -23.79 -8.65
N LEU A 336 13.03 -23.73 -9.67
CA LEU A 336 13.26 -24.31 -10.99
C LEU A 336 13.82 -23.26 -11.96
N ASP A 337 14.74 -23.70 -12.81
CA ASP A 337 15.29 -22.88 -13.90
C ASP A 337 14.27 -22.64 -15.04
N GLU A 338 13.18 -23.40 -15.06
CA GLU A 338 12.11 -23.26 -16.04
C GLU A 338 10.80 -22.77 -15.43
N VAL A 339 10.08 -21.94 -16.20
CA VAL A 339 8.72 -21.49 -15.86
C VAL A 339 7.71 -22.58 -16.24
N LEU A 340 6.93 -23.02 -15.26
CA LEU A 340 5.83 -23.96 -15.43
C LEU A 340 4.50 -23.21 -15.52
N PRO A 341 3.49 -23.74 -16.22
CA PRO A 341 2.21 -23.07 -16.39
C PRO A 341 1.35 -23.14 -15.12
N GLY A 342 0.44 -22.16 -14.97
CA GLY A 342 -0.42 -22.02 -13.79
C GLY A 342 0.33 -21.48 -12.56
N PRO A 343 -0.30 -21.51 -11.37
CA PRO A 343 0.27 -20.94 -10.17
C PRO A 343 1.25 -21.91 -9.48
N ALA A 344 2.32 -21.35 -8.94
CA ALA A 344 3.08 -21.94 -7.84
C ALA A 344 2.61 -21.34 -6.52
N VAL A 345 2.22 -22.17 -5.57
CA VAL A 345 1.57 -21.75 -4.32
C VAL A 345 2.38 -22.21 -3.12
N ILE A 346 2.67 -21.30 -2.20
CA ILE A 346 3.27 -21.57 -0.88
C ILE A 346 2.21 -21.27 0.18
N ILE A 347 1.92 -22.27 1.02
CA ILE A 347 1.03 -22.18 2.17
C ILE A 347 1.88 -22.24 3.43
N SER A 348 1.81 -21.19 4.24
CA SER A 348 2.50 -21.08 5.53
C SER A 348 1.45 -20.95 6.63
N LEU A 349 1.30 -21.97 7.47
CA LEU A 349 0.30 -22.03 8.52
C LEU A 349 0.92 -21.86 9.91
N ILE A 350 0.15 -21.24 10.79
CA ILE A 350 0.51 -20.94 12.18
C ILE A 350 -0.67 -21.35 13.06
N ALA A 351 -0.39 -22.08 14.14
CA ALA A 351 -1.36 -22.40 15.17
C ALA A 351 -0.80 -22.02 16.55
N TYR A 352 -1.62 -21.36 17.37
CA TYR A 352 -1.29 -21.03 18.74
C TYR A 352 -1.82 -22.10 19.69
N ASN A 353 -1.10 -22.38 20.78
CA ASN A 353 -1.52 -23.32 21.83
C ASN A 353 -1.90 -24.70 21.24
N SER A 354 -1.06 -25.22 20.34
CA SER A 354 -1.34 -26.40 19.52
C SER A 354 -0.18 -27.41 19.53
N THR A 355 -0.31 -28.52 18.81
CA THR A 355 0.71 -29.57 18.75
C THR A 355 1.24 -29.77 17.34
N VAL A 356 2.49 -30.23 17.24
CA VAL A 356 3.11 -30.66 15.97
C VAL A 356 2.26 -31.73 15.28
N GLN A 357 1.68 -32.67 16.05
CA GLN A 357 0.83 -33.73 15.52
C GLN A 357 -0.47 -33.19 14.89
N ALA A 358 -1.11 -32.21 15.53
CA ALA A 358 -2.31 -31.58 15.00
C ALA A 358 -2.01 -30.85 13.68
N MET A 359 -0.95 -30.02 13.65
CA MET A 359 -0.53 -29.35 12.41
C MET A 359 -0.15 -30.36 11.32
N ASN A 360 0.57 -31.43 11.67
CA ASN A 360 0.94 -32.48 10.71
C ASN A 360 -0.29 -33.13 10.08
N THR A 361 -1.31 -33.40 10.90
CA THR A 361 -2.60 -33.97 10.44
C THR A 361 -3.31 -33.00 9.49
N THR A 362 -3.37 -31.70 9.83
CA THR A 362 -3.92 -30.67 8.95
C THR A 362 -3.22 -30.64 7.59
N LEU A 363 -1.89 -30.60 7.58
CA LEU A 363 -1.12 -30.53 6.33
C LEU A 363 -1.27 -31.80 5.47
N HIS A 364 -1.31 -32.99 6.09
CA HIS A 364 -1.53 -34.24 5.36
C HIS A 364 -2.94 -34.32 4.77
N ASN A 365 -3.95 -33.87 5.51
CA ASN A 365 -5.34 -33.81 5.02
C ASN A 365 -5.43 -32.84 3.84
N LEU A 366 -4.84 -31.65 3.97
CA LEU A 366 -4.80 -30.66 2.88
C LEU A 366 -4.10 -31.23 1.65
N SER A 367 -2.89 -31.78 1.80
CA SER A 367 -2.14 -32.41 0.70
C SER A 367 -2.91 -33.53 0.01
N THR A 368 -3.61 -34.38 0.78
CA THR A 368 -4.45 -35.45 0.25
C THR A 368 -5.62 -34.91 -0.57
N GLN A 369 -6.29 -33.86 -0.10
CA GLN A 369 -7.40 -33.22 -0.83
C GLN A 369 -6.96 -32.52 -2.11
N LEU A 370 -5.76 -31.91 -2.10
CA LEU A 370 -5.20 -31.22 -3.26
C LEU A 370 -4.78 -32.21 -4.34
N THR A 371 -4.02 -33.24 -3.97
CA THR A 371 -3.54 -34.24 -4.92
C THR A 371 -4.68 -35.10 -5.46
N ASN A 372 -5.61 -35.58 -4.62
CA ASN A 372 -6.70 -36.46 -5.06
C ASN A 372 -6.22 -37.60 -6.00
N HIS A 373 -5.05 -38.17 -5.71
CA HIS A 373 -4.32 -39.16 -6.54
C HIS A 373 -3.85 -38.70 -7.92
N THR A 374 -3.87 -37.40 -8.22
CA THR A 374 -3.29 -36.83 -9.44
C THR A 374 -1.77 -36.79 -9.35
N THR A 375 -1.09 -37.03 -10.48
CA THR A 375 0.36 -36.83 -10.67
C THR A 375 0.64 -35.52 -11.43
N GLN A 376 -0.38 -34.69 -11.61
CA GLN A 376 -0.33 -33.45 -12.40
C GLN A 376 0.23 -32.24 -11.64
N ILE A 377 0.43 -32.36 -10.32
CA ILE A 377 1.07 -31.34 -9.49
C ILE A 377 2.17 -31.97 -8.64
N ASN A 378 3.23 -31.21 -8.40
CA ASN A 378 4.24 -31.52 -7.40
C ASN A 378 3.84 -30.89 -6.07
N THR A 379 4.05 -31.59 -4.97
CA THR A 379 3.74 -31.10 -3.62
C THR A 379 4.90 -31.35 -2.67
N THR A 380 5.27 -30.35 -1.88
CA THR A 380 6.32 -30.44 -0.86
C THR A 380 5.76 -29.99 0.48
N LEU A 381 5.88 -30.84 1.51
CA LEU A 381 5.47 -30.51 2.87
C LEU A 381 6.64 -29.90 3.64
N THR A 382 6.38 -28.78 4.32
CA THR A 382 7.28 -28.22 5.33
C THR A 382 6.91 -28.82 6.69
N PRO A 383 7.81 -29.60 7.32
CA PRO A 383 7.50 -30.29 8.57
C PRO A 383 7.08 -29.33 9.69
N PRO A 384 6.07 -29.68 10.51
CA PRO A 384 5.65 -28.78 11.56
C PRO A 384 6.69 -28.65 12.68
N THR A 385 6.86 -27.44 13.18
CA THR A 385 7.82 -27.13 14.26
C THR A 385 7.15 -26.30 15.35
N SER A 386 7.45 -26.59 16.61
CA SER A 386 6.93 -25.84 17.77
C SER A 386 8.00 -24.91 18.34
N TYR A 387 7.57 -23.71 18.70
CA TYR A 387 8.40 -22.63 19.25
C TYR A 387 7.72 -22.03 20.48
N SER A 388 8.49 -21.34 21.33
CA SER A 388 7.89 -20.33 22.22
C SER A 388 7.45 -19.12 21.39
N TYR A 389 6.47 -18.36 21.88
CA TYR A 389 6.00 -17.15 21.19
C TYR A 389 7.16 -16.17 20.87
N TRP A 390 8.00 -15.85 21.86
CA TRP A 390 9.09 -14.90 21.68
C TRP A 390 10.21 -15.40 20.78
N SER A 391 10.51 -16.70 20.78
CA SER A 391 11.50 -17.26 19.85
C SER A 391 11.01 -17.29 18.41
N TYR A 392 9.68 -17.35 18.20
CA TYR A 392 9.11 -17.32 16.86
C TYR A 392 9.12 -15.91 16.27
N ILE A 393 8.79 -14.89 17.08
CA ILE A 393 8.70 -13.51 16.59
C ILE A 393 10.03 -12.73 16.66
N LYS A 394 11.14 -13.32 17.14
CA LYS A 394 12.44 -12.65 17.24
C LYS A 394 13.52 -13.41 16.44
N PRO A 395 14.17 -12.78 15.44
CA PRO A 395 13.88 -11.43 14.91
C PRO A 395 12.49 -11.36 14.27
N ASN A 396 11.88 -10.17 14.26
CA ASN A 396 10.54 -9.96 13.71
C ASN A 396 10.55 -10.20 12.20
N PHE A 397 10.18 -11.40 11.76
CA PHE A 397 10.11 -11.75 10.35
C PHE A 397 8.97 -11.05 9.61
N LEU A 398 8.03 -10.42 10.33
CA LEU A 398 7.01 -9.55 9.75
C LEU A 398 7.44 -8.10 9.61
N ALA A 399 8.60 -7.71 10.16
CA ALA A 399 9.10 -6.37 9.93
C ALA A 399 9.34 -6.19 8.42
N SER A 400 8.69 -5.19 7.83
CA SER A 400 8.92 -4.85 6.43
C SER A 400 10.28 -4.16 6.34
N GLN A 401 11.33 -4.95 6.25
CA GLN A 401 12.70 -4.42 6.18
C GLN A 401 12.97 -3.75 4.83
N SER A 402 12.23 -4.11 3.79
CA SER A 402 12.46 -3.62 2.43
C SER A 402 11.88 -2.24 2.18
N ALA A 403 12.67 -1.38 1.54
CA ALA A 403 12.30 -0.05 1.04
C ALA A 403 12.93 0.20 -0.34
N GLY A 404 12.67 1.37 -0.91
CA GLY A 404 13.24 1.82 -2.18
C GLY A 404 12.56 1.22 -3.42
N ALA A 405 11.45 0.50 -3.25
CA ALA A 405 10.64 -0.03 -4.34
C ALA A 405 9.62 1.01 -4.84
N SER A 406 9.04 0.75 -6.00
CA SER A 406 7.81 1.41 -6.47
C SER A 406 6.73 0.34 -6.51
N SER A 407 5.66 0.51 -5.73
CA SER A 407 4.58 -0.47 -5.68
C SER A 407 3.23 0.21 -5.69
N LEU A 408 2.38 -0.25 -6.61
CA LEU A 408 0.95 -0.04 -6.60
C LEU A 408 0.32 -1.42 -6.77
N PHE A 409 -0.68 -1.73 -5.95
CA PHE A 409 -1.42 -2.98 -6.00
C PHE A 409 -2.83 -2.76 -5.46
N THR A 410 -3.70 -3.74 -5.65
CA THR A 410 -5.08 -3.70 -5.16
C THR A 410 -5.34 -4.81 -4.15
N SER A 411 -6.39 -4.67 -3.34
CA SER A 411 -6.77 -5.71 -2.40
C SER A 411 -8.28 -5.83 -2.21
N ARG A 412 -8.69 -6.97 -1.65
CA ARG A 412 -10.07 -7.22 -1.25
C ARG A 412 -10.11 -8.15 -0.04
N LEU A 413 -11.05 -7.88 0.86
CA LEU A 413 -11.40 -8.78 1.95
C LEU A 413 -12.35 -9.84 1.41
N LEU A 414 -12.09 -11.12 1.72
CA LEU A 414 -12.91 -12.24 1.26
C LEU A 414 -13.44 -13.04 2.46
N GLY A 415 -14.73 -13.30 2.46
CA GLY A 415 -15.44 -14.10 3.46
C GLY A 415 -15.81 -15.50 2.94
N LYS A 416 -16.75 -16.15 3.63
CA LYS A 416 -17.25 -17.49 3.22
C LYS A 416 -17.95 -17.46 1.86
N SER A 417 -18.70 -16.39 1.56
CA SER A 417 -19.43 -16.24 0.30
C SER A 417 -18.48 -16.19 -0.89
N GLU A 418 -17.31 -15.58 -0.74
CA GLU A 418 -16.33 -15.38 -1.81
C GLU A 418 -15.33 -16.54 -1.93
N LEU A 419 -15.27 -17.43 -0.94
CA LEU A 419 -14.30 -18.52 -0.86
C LEU A 419 -14.96 -19.90 -0.91
N SER A 420 -15.55 -20.34 0.19
CA SER A 420 -16.03 -21.72 0.34
C SER A 420 -17.43 -21.96 -0.24
N SER A 421 -18.20 -20.90 -0.46
CA SER A 421 -19.58 -20.99 -0.97
C SER A 421 -19.68 -20.89 -2.49
N LEU A 422 -18.61 -20.49 -3.18
CA LEU A 422 -18.59 -20.41 -4.64
C LEU A 422 -18.40 -21.80 -5.27
N PRO A 423 -19.05 -22.08 -6.41
CA PRO A 423 -18.67 -23.19 -7.25
C PRO A 423 -17.18 -23.13 -7.62
N GLN A 424 -16.49 -24.26 -7.56
CA GLN A 424 -15.06 -24.33 -7.85
C GLN A 424 -14.67 -23.74 -9.22
N PRO A 425 -15.42 -23.96 -10.33
CA PRO A 425 -15.09 -23.34 -11.62
C PRO A 425 -15.10 -21.80 -11.56
N ASP A 426 -16.02 -21.21 -10.81
CA ASP A 426 -16.13 -19.76 -10.67
C ASP A 426 -14.96 -19.22 -9.85
N LEU A 427 -14.58 -19.92 -8.77
CA LEU A 427 -13.40 -19.55 -7.98
C LEU A 427 -12.10 -19.68 -8.79
N ILE A 428 -11.95 -20.73 -9.62
CA ILE A 428 -10.82 -20.85 -10.55
C ILE A 428 -10.80 -19.65 -11.51
N HIS A 429 -11.95 -19.28 -12.07
CA HIS A 429 -12.07 -18.16 -13.00
C HIS A 429 -11.61 -16.85 -12.37
N TYR A 430 -12.10 -16.51 -11.17
CA TYR A 430 -11.68 -15.31 -10.47
C TYR A 430 -10.20 -15.30 -10.11
N LEU A 431 -9.66 -16.44 -9.63
CA LEU A 431 -8.24 -16.57 -9.32
C LEU A 431 -7.35 -16.38 -10.56
N GLN A 432 -7.79 -16.86 -11.73
CA GLN A 432 -7.09 -16.65 -12.99
C GLN A 432 -7.15 -15.18 -13.43
N GLN A 433 -8.33 -14.56 -13.40
CA GLN A 433 -8.51 -13.17 -13.81
C GLN A 433 -7.76 -12.19 -12.92
N ILE A 434 -7.82 -12.38 -11.59
CA ILE A 434 -7.12 -11.51 -10.65
C ILE A 434 -5.60 -11.70 -10.71
N SER A 435 -5.13 -12.81 -11.29
CA SER A 435 -3.72 -13.08 -11.54
C SER A 435 -3.24 -12.56 -12.89
N ALA A 436 -3.94 -11.59 -13.49
CA ALA A 436 -3.46 -10.90 -14.68
C ALA A 436 -2.22 -10.03 -14.39
N SER A 437 -1.39 -9.83 -15.40
CA SER A 437 -0.16 -9.03 -15.33
C SER A 437 -0.11 -8.06 -16.50
N GLN A 438 0.29 -6.81 -16.25
CA GLN A 438 0.37 -5.77 -17.27
C GLN A 438 1.47 -6.07 -18.30
N SER A 439 2.60 -6.62 -17.87
CA SER A 439 3.73 -6.98 -18.77
C SER A 439 3.60 -8.39 -19.34
N GLY A 440 2.83 -9.25 -18.69
CA GLY A 440 2.67 -10.66 -19.09
C GLY A 440 3.71 -11.61 -18.49
N ASP A 441 4.67 -11.10 -17.72
CA ASP A 441 5.77 -11.90 -17.14
C ASP A 441 5.37 -12.68 -15.88
N GLY A 442 4.12 -12.52 -15.42
CA GLY A 442 3.59 -13.13 -14.22
C GLY A 442 3.18 -12.12 -13.16
N THR A 443 2.63 -12.63 -12.05
CA THR A 443 2.18 -11.80 -10.93
C THR A 443 2.29 -12.53 -9.60
N LEU A 444 1.98 -11.82 -8.52
CA LEU A 444 1.88 -12.30 -7.15
C LEU A 444 0.48 -12.03 -6.60
N LEU A 445 -0.06 -13.01 -5.87
CA LEU A 445 -1.30 -12.92 -5.12
C LEU A 445 -1.04 -13.40 -3.70
N ILE A 446 -1.38 -12.59 -2.70
CA ILE A 446 -1.12 -12.90 -1.28
C ILE A 446 -2.43 -12.92 -0.53
N PHE A 447 -2.76 -14.04 0.10
CA PHE A 447 -3.85 -14.17 1.06
C PHE A 447 -3.24 -14.11 2.45
N GLY A 448 -3.51 -13.03 3.17
CA GLY A 448 -3.29 -12.96 4.59
C GLY A 448 -4.49 -13.53 5.36
N LEU A 449 -4.26 -14.48 6.26
CA LEU A 449 -5.32 -15.15 7.03
C LEU A 449 -5.53 -14.45 8.38
N GLN A 450 -5.72 -13.12 8.37
CA GLN A 450 -5.80 -12.32 9.60
C GLN A 450 -7.22 -12.00 10.08
N GLY A 451 -8.24 -12.32 9.29
CA GLY A 451 -9.66 -12.17 9.65
C GLY A 451 -10.15 -13.27 10.59
N GLY A 452 -11.40 -13.71 10.42
CA GLY A 452 -11.98 -14.83 11.17
C GLY A 452 -12.46 -14.44 12.57
N ARG A 453 -12.51 -15.40 13.49
CA ARG A 453 -13.26 -15.31 14.76
C ARG A 453 -12.86 -14.12 15.64
N GLY A 454 -11.56 -13.82 15.74
CA GLY A 454 -11.07 -12.69 16.52
C GLY A 454 -11.68 -11.38 16.03
N THR A 455 -11.64 -11.14 14.72
CA THR A 455 -12.24 -9.94 14.10
C THR A 455 -13.77 -9.94 14.12
N ALA A 456 -14.42 -11.09 13.95
CA ALA A 456 -15.88 -11.24 13.91
C ALA A 456 -16.53 -11.05 15.28
N ASN A 457 -15.88 -11.53 16.35
CA ASN A 457 -16.42 -11.53 17.71
C ASN A 457 -16.17 -10.23 18.47
N VAL A 458 -15.52 -9.24 17.84
CA VAL A 458 -15.32 -7.92 18.46
C VAL A 458 -16.70 -7.29 18.77
N PRO A 459 -16.97 -6.90 20.03
CA PRO A 459 -18.21 -6.21 20.39
C PRO A 459 -18.38 -4.90 19.63
N GLU A 460 -19.60 -4.55 19.24
CA GLU A 460 -19.88 -3.38 18.39
C GLU A 460 -19.24 -2.08 18.89
N GLN A 461 -19.32 -1.82 20.19
CA GLN A 461 -18.73 -0.63 20.83
C GLN A 461 -17.20 -0.55 20.74
N ARG A 462 -16.52 -1.67 20.46
CA ARG A 462 -15.06 -1.75 20.30
C ARG A 462 -14.59 -1.62 18.85
N ARG A 463 -15.49 -1.68 17.88
CA ARG A 463 -15.15 -1.80 16.45
C ARG A 463 -14.62 -0.51 15.81
N GLY A 464 -14.83 0.64 16.45
CA GLY A 464 -14.50 1.94 15.85
C GLY A 464 -15.17 2.15 14.50
N SER A 465 -14.47 2.81 13.59
CA SER A 465 -14.87 3.02 12.21
C SER A 465 -14.19 2.03 11.24
N VAL A 466 -13.64 0.92 11.74
CA VAL A 466 -13.09 -0.15 10.89
C VAL A 466 -14.17 -0.60 9.91
N LEU A 467 -13.78 -0.75 8.64
CA LEU A 467 -14.64 -1.24 7.57
C LEU A 467 -15.41 -2.51 8.01
N PRO A 468 -16.76 -2.52 8.00
CA PRO A 468 -17.55 -3.61 8.56
C PRO A 468 -17.30 -5.00 7.96
N SER A 469 -16.85 -5.09 6.71
CA SER A 469 -16.55 -6.36 6.04
C SER A 469 -15.42 -7.15 6.70
N TRP A 470 -14.56 -6.52 7.50
CA TRP A 470 -13.62 -7.24 8.38
C TRP A 470 -14.31 -8.19 9.35
N ARG A 471 -15.58 -7.95 9.72
CA ARG A 471 -16.32 -8.78 10.67
C ARG A 471 -16.81 -10.10 10.06
N SER A 472 -16.78 -10.23 8.75
CA SER A 472 -17.11 -11.47 8.02
C SER A 472 -15.94 -12.01 7.17
N ALA A 473 -14.88 -11.24 7.02
CA ALA A 473 -13.70 -11.61 6.26
C ALA A 473 -12.89 -12.71 6.97
N TYR A 474 -12.31 -13.59 6.17
CA TYR A 474 -11.29 -14.54 6.59
C TYR A 474 -9.93 -14.16 6.02
N ALA A 475 -9.89 -13.83 4.72
CA ALA A 475 -8.68 -13.43 4.04
C ALA A 475 -8.66 -11.94 3.68
N HIS A 476 -7.51 -11.30 3.88
CA HIS A 476 -7.13 -10.08 3.19
C HIS A 476 -6.28 -10.47 1.99
N VAL A 477 -6.78 -10.23 0.77
CA VAL A 477 -6.11 -10.68 -0.47
C VAL A 477 -5.55 -9.49 -1.22
N MET A 478 -4.23 -9.47 -1.43
CA MET A 478 -3.52 -8.46 -2.22
C MET A 478 -3.13 -9.04 -3.58
N ALA A 479 -3.50 -8.33 -4.66
CA ALA A 479 -3.19 -8.70 -6.03
C ALA A 479 -2.24 -7.67 -6.67
N TYR A 480 -1.11 -8.17 -7.15
CA TYR A 480 -0.11 -7.41 -7.90
C TYR A 480 -0.36 -7.60 -9.41
N GLY A 481 0.47 -6.97 -10.25
CA GLY A 481 0.47 -7.20 -11.70
C GLY A 481 0.69 -5.92 -12.51
N GLY A 482 0.41 -4.75 -11.91
CA GLY A 482 0.71 -3.46 -12.50
C GLY A 482 2.20 -3.14 -12.46
N SER A 483 2.71 -2.55 -13.53
CA SER A 483 4.09 -2.12 -13.67
C SER A 483 4.21 -0.63 -13.38
N VAL A 484 5.14 -0.29 -12.50
CA VAL A 484 5.46 1.11 -12.20
C VAL A 484 6.88 1.39 -12.68
N ASN A 485 7.00 2.06 -13.84
CA ASN A 485 8.28 2.50 -14.37
C ASN A 485 8.82 3.66 -13.51
N ALA A 486 9.78 3.38 -12.64
CA ALA A 486 10.36 4.38 -11.76
C ALA A 486 11.34 5.34 -12.45
N THR A 487 11.94 4.95 -13.59
CA THR A 487 12.98 5.73 -14.31
C THR A 487 12.41 6.75 -15.29
N GLY A 488 11.16 6.55 -15.70
CA GLY A 488 10.39 7.51 -16.48
C GLY A 488 9.83 8.63 -15.61
N ASP A 489 8.63 9.05 -15.94
CA ASP A 489 7.90 10.08 -15.24
C ASP A 489 7.06 9.47 -14.10
N PRO A 490 7.41 9.72 -12.82
CA PRO A 490 6.72 9.10 -11.68
C PRO A 490 5.21 9.33 -11.66
N ALA A 491 4.77 10.54 -12.03
CA ALA A 491 3.36 10.90 -12.00
C ALA A 491 2.58 10.19 -13.11
N ALA A 492 3.13 10.17 -14.34
CA ALA A 492 2.51 9.43 -15.44
C ALA A 492 2.51 7.92 -15.18
N SER A 493 3.62 7.39 -14.67
CA SER A 493 3.79 5.97 -14.34
C SER A 493 2.81 5.48 -13.28
N LEU A 494 2.57 6.27 -12.23
CA LEU A 494 1.52 5.97 -11.25
C LEU A 494 0.12 6.02 -11.86
N ALA A 495 -0.15 7.01 -12.73
CA ALA A 495 -1.44 7.14 -13.41
C ALA A 495 -1.71 5.96 -14.35
N ASP A 496 -0.73 5.56 -15.17
CA ASP A 496 -0.83 4.44 -16.09
C ASP A 496 -1.07 3.11 -15.34
N ALA A 497 -0.35 2.89 -14.23
CA ALA A 497 -0.55 1.72 -13.38
C ALA A 497 -1.93 1.75 -12.71
N ALA A 498 -2.36 2.90 -12.20
CA ALA A 498 -3.67 3.08 -11.58
C ALA A 498 -4.82 2.82 -12.57
N GLU A 499 -4.71 3.34 -13.80
CA GLU A 499 -5.68 3.10 -14.87
C GLU A 499 -5.74 1.61 -15.24
N TRP A 500 -4.60 0.93 -15.30
CA TRP A 500 -4.58 -0.51 -15.53
C TRP A 500 -5.27 -1.29 -14.40
N TYR A 501 -4.99 -0.98 -13.13
CA TYR A 501 -5.69 -1.63 -12.01
C TYR A 501 -7.20 -1.37 -12.08
N GLU A 502 -7.62 -0.12 -12.31
CA GLU A 502 -9.03 0.27 -12.39
C GLU A 502 -9.77 -0.38 -13.57
N SER A 503 -9.10 -0.60 -14.69
CA SER A 503 -9.68 -1.21 -15.89
C SER A 503 -9.60 -2.74 -15.94
N VAL A 504 -8.65 -3.36 -15.23
CA VAL A 504 -8.36 -4.79 -15.33
C VAL A 504 -8.67 -5.55 -14.04
N LEU A 505 -8.14 -5.14 -12.89
CA LEU A 505 -8.29 -5.93 -11.64
C LEU A 505 -9.44 -5.46 -10.74
N GLU A 506 -9.70 -4.17 -10.64
CA GLU A 506 -10.83 -3.64 -9.85
C GLU A 506 -12.19 -4.19 -10.32
N PRO A 507 -12.47 -4.38 -11.64
CA PRO A 507 -13.71 -5.01 -12.09
C PRO A 507 -13.84 -6.45 -11.62
N VAL A 508 -12.75 -7.23 -11.58
CA VAL A 508 -12.75 -8.60 -11.04
C VAL A 508 -13.16 -8.59 -9.58
N TRP A 509 -12.65 -7.65 -8.79
CA TRP A 509 -13.06 -7.52 -7.40
C TRP A 509 -14.51 -7.06 -7.21
N ARG A 510 -15.02 -6.22 -8.11
CA ARG A 510 -16.41 -5.76 -8.08
C ARG A 510 -17.39 -6.88 -8.45
N ASP A 511 -16.97 -7.84 -9.26
CA ASP A 511 -17.76 -9.02 -9.62
C ASP A 511 -17.63 -10.14 -8.57
N TRP A 512 -16.41 -10.47 -8.16
CA TRP A 512 -16.14 -11.55 -7.21
C TRP A 512 -16.64 -11.24 -5.79
N ALA A 513 -16.43 -10.01 -5.31
CA ALA A 513 -16.69 -9.62 -3.93
C ALA A 513 -17.37 -8.23 -3.83
N PRO A 514 -18.57 -8.04 -4.42
CA PRO A 514 -19.24 -6.73 -4.55
C PRO A 514 -19.62 -6.08 -3.22
N ASN A 515 -19.89 -6.91 -2.20
CA ASN A 515 -20.36 -6.48 -0.87
C ASN A 515 -19.24 -6.40 0.17
N MET A 516 -18.02 -6.72 -0.24
CA MET A 516 -16.83 -6.61 0.60
C MET A 516 -16.17 -5.24 0.35
N GLY A 517 -15.01 -5.03 0.94
CA GLY A 517 -14.18 -3.87 0.61
C GLY A 517 -12.70 -4.21 0.74
N ALA A 518 -11.87 -3.20 0.83
CA ALA A 518 -10.42 -3.31 0.77
C ALA A 518 -9.77 -2.73 2.04
N TYR A 519 -8.60 -3.25 2.38
CA TYR A 519 -7.84 -2.72 3.50
C TYR A 519 -7.03 -1.51 3.05
N MET A 520 -7.39 -0.32 3.52
CA MET A 520 -6.85 0.95 3.01
C MET A 520 -5.33 1.14 3.18
N ASN A 521 -4.66 0.38 4.05
CA ASN A 521 -3.18 0.42 4.15
C ASN A 521 -2.48 -0.33 3.02
N GLU A 522 -3.17 -1.31 2.43
CA GLU A 522 -2.63 -2.26 1.46
C GLU A 522 -3.66 -2.41 0.33
N GLY A 523 -4.16 -1.29 -0.19
CA GLY A 523 -5.19 -1.26 -1.22
C GLY A 523 -4.98 -0.08 -2.17
N ASN A 524 -5.64 -0.14 -3.33
CA ASN A 524 -5.46 0.83 -4.40
C ASN A 524 -6.15 2.17 -4.06
N PRO A 525 -5.40 3.26 -3.81
CA PRO A 525 -5.99 4.56 -3.47
C PRO A 525 -6.60 5.28 -4.69
N PHE A 526 -6.36 4.78 -5.90
CA PHE A 526 -6.87 5.37 -7.14
C PHE A 526 -8.14 4.67 -7.66
N SER A 527 -8.65 3.64 -6.95
CA SER A 527 -9.88 2.96 -7.31
C SER A 527 -11.05 3.94 -7.32
N SER A 528 -11.87 3.96 -8.37
CA SER A 528 -13.02 4.86 -8.45
C SER A 528 -14.06 4.63 -7.32
N THR A 529 -13.99 3.48 -6.66
CA THR A 529 -14.87 3.06 -5.56
C THR A 529 -14.21 3.14 -4.18
N TRP A 530 -13.06 3.80 -4.03
CA TRP A 530 -12.27 3.84 -2.78
C TRP A 530 -13.09 4.25 -1.55
N LYS A 531 -14.06 5.17 -1.67
CA LYS A 531 -14.93 5.58 -0.54
C LYS A 531 -15.67 4.39 0.05
N ARG A 532 -16.36 3.65 -0.81
CA ARG A 532 -17.10 2.45 -0.43
C ARG A 532 -16.14 1.36 0.03
N ASP A 533 -15.07 1.15 -0.73
CA ASP A 533 -14.19 0.00 -0.50
C ASP A 533 -13.38 0.17 0.79
N PHE A 534 -13.00 1.40 1.18
CA PHE A 534 -12.22 1.65 2.41
C PHE A 534 -13.06 2.03 3.62
N TYR A 535 -14.23 2.64 3.44
CA TYR A 535 -15.04 3.19 4.54
C TYR A 535 -16.46 2.63 4.63
N GLY A 536 -16.96 2.03 3.55
CA GLY A 536 -18.35 1.55 3.44
C GLY A 536 -19.36 2.65 3.77
N ASP A 537 -20.46 2.27 4.42
CA ASP A 537 -21.53 3.19 4.82
C ASP A 537 -21.09 4.20 5.90
N GLY A 538 -19.90 4.02 6.49
CA GLY A 538 -19.36 4.92 7.50
C GLY A 538 -18.80 6.23 6.95
N TYR A 539 -18.61 6.35 5.63
CA TYR A 539 -17.92 7.48 5.01
C TYR A 539 -18.54 8.85 5.35
N GLU A 540 -19.86 9.00 5.24
CA GLU A 540 -20.51 10.29 5.45
C GLU A 540 -20.38 10.78 6.90
N LYS A 541 -20.54 9.87 7.87
CA LYS A 541 -20.31 10.17 9.28
C LYS A 541 -18.84 10.54 9.54
N LEU A 542 -17.89 9.87 8.89
CA LEU A 542 -16.49 10.25 8.98
C LEU A 542 -16.23 11.64 8.40
N ALA A 543 -16.89 11.99 7.29
CA ALA A 543 -16.78 13.32 6.69
C ALA A 543 -17.32 14.41 7.61
N GLU A 544 -18.38 14.14 8.37
CA GLU A 544 -18.86 15.04 9.43
C GLU A 544 -17.83 15.26 10.54
N VAL A 545 -17.21 14.18 11.03
CA VAL A 545 -16.14 14.26 12.04
C VAL A 545 -14.93 15.02 11.49
N LYS A 546 -14.53 14.75 10.25
CA LYS A 546 -13.45 15.44 9.55
C LYS A 546 -13.71 16.95 9.49
N ARG A 547 -14.93 17.37 9.09
CA ARG A 547 -15.30 18.80 9.06
C ARG A 547 -15.27 19.47 10.44
N ARG A 548 -15.57 18.72 11.50
CA ARG A 548 -15.53 19.23 12.89
C ARG A 548 -14.11 19.48 13.37
N TYR A 549 -13.18 18.56 13.09
CA TYR A 549 -11.82 18.62 13.63
C TYR A 549 -10.79 19.22 12.68
N ASP A 550 -11.07 19.27 11.38
CA ASP A 550 -10.22 19.89 10.35
C ASP A 550 -11.07 20.67 9.32
N PRO A 551 -11.72 21.77 9.74
CA PRO A 551 -12.61 22.54 8.86
C PRO A 551 -11.88 23.19 7.67
N ASN A 552 -10.57 23.41 7.78
CA ASN A 552 -9.76 24.05 6.73
C ASN A 552 -9.14 23.03 5.76
N GLY A 553 -9.35 21.72 5.97
CA GLY A 553 -8.70 20.67 5.18
C GLY A 553 -7.16 20.76 5.23
N SER A 554 -6.60 21.06 6.39
CA SER A 554 -5.14 21.15 6.60
C SER A 554 -4.47 19.78 6.47
N LEU A 555 -5.19 18.71 6.81
CA LEU A 555 -4.74 17.32 6.75
C LEU A 555 -5.33 16.64 5.51
N TRP A 556 -4.53 16.44 4.47
CA TRP A 556 -4.94 15.74 3.25
C TRP A 556 -4.07 14.51 3.02
N VAL A 557 -4.71 13.40 2.63
CA VAL A 557 -4.07 12.16 2.22
C VAL A 557 -4.81 11.56 1.03
N TYR A 558 -4.12 10.80 0.18
CA TYR A 558 -4.75 10.04 -0.91
C TYR A 558 -5.83 9.10 -0.38
N ALA A 559 -6.96 9.05 -1.07
CA ALA A 559 -8.14 8.25 -0.72
C ALA A 559 -8.57 8.41 0.75
N GLY A 560 -8.32 9.59 1.33
CA GLY A 560 -8.76 9.97 2.66
C GLY A 560 -10.18 10.51 2.67
N VAL A 561 -10.80 10.55 3.85
CA VAL A 561 -12.08 11.20 4.11
C VAL A 561 -12.01 12.69 3.72
N GLY A 562 -12.86 13.08 2.76
CA GLY A 562 -12.87 14.42 2.17
C GLY A 562 -11.72 14.73 1.20
N SER A 563 -10.91 13.74 0.81
CA SER A 563 -9.78 13.96 -0.12
C SER A 563 -10.21 14.29 -1.54
N ASP A 564 -11.41 13.86 -1.96
CA ASP A 564 -12.05 14.16 -3.25
C ASP A 564 -12.47 15.62 -3.42
N LEU A 565 -12.40 16.41 -2.35
CA LEU A 565 -12.60 17.86 -2.41
C LEU A 565 -11.34 18.60 -2.91
N TRP A 566 -10.26 17.86 -3.15
CA TRP A 566 -8.96 18.38 -3.51
C TRP A 566 -8.35 17.60 -4.67
N GLU A 567 -7.64 18.32 -5.53
CA GLU A 567 -6.78 17.78 -6.57
C GLU A 567 -5.32 17.98 -6.17
N PHE A 568 -4.56 16.90 -6.15
CA PHE A 568 -3.12 16.93 -5.92
C PHE A 568 -2.38 16.57 -7.21
N ASP A 569 -1.48 17.46 -7.64
CA ASP A 569 -0.59 17.19 -8.76
C ASP A 569 0.81 16.86 -8.24
N LEU A 570 1.25 15.62 -8.44
CA LEU A 570 2.58 15.15 -8.01
C LEU A 570 3.73 15.88 -8.74
N ARG A 571 3.48 16.45 -9.93
CA ARG A 571 4.51 17.16 -10.71
C ARG A 571 4.79 18.53 -10.14
N SER A 572 3.75 19.35 -10.01
CA SER A 572 3.86 20.69 -9.44
C SER A 572 3.97 20.66 -7.92
N GLY A 573 3.41 19.65 -7.26
CA GLY A 573 3.29 19.57 -5.81
C GLY A 573 2.11 20.37 -5.23
N LEU A 574 1.31 21.01 -6.09
CA LEU A 574 0.16 21.81 -5.65
C LEU A 574 -0.99 20.91 -5.20
N LEU A 575 -1.68 21.38 -4.15
CA LEU A 575 -2.91 20.78 -3.62
C LEU A 575 -4.00 21.86 -3.67
N CYS A 576 -4.97 21.69 -4.56
CA CYS A 576 -5.98 22.71 -4.85
C CYS A 576 -7.40 22.18 -4.69
N SER A 577 -8.32 23.06 -4.33
CA SER A 577 -9.75 22.77 -4.26
C SER A 577 -10.50 23.50 -5.37
N GLU A 578 -11.65 22.96 -5.77
CA GLU A 578 -12.54 23.57 -6.75
C GLU A 578 -13.13 24.91 -6.23
N PRO A 579 -13.28 25.95 -7.07
CA PRO A 579 -13.58 27.32 -6.63
C PRO A 579 -14.91 27.55 -5.86
N ASP A 580 -15.91 26.67 -5.99
CA ASP A 580 -17.27 26.91 -5.45
C ASP A 580 -17.53 26.37 -4.04
N PHE A 581 -16.56 25.69 -3.42
CA PHE A 581 -16.80 24.94 -2.17
C PHE A 581 -17.10 25.80 -0.93
N ASN A 582 -16.69 27.08 -0.93
CA ASN A 582 -16.85 27.98 0.22
C ASN A 582 -18.16 28.80 0.22
N SER A 583 -19.06 28.59 -0.74
CA SER A 583 -20.33 29.33 -0.80
C SER A 583 -21.57 28.44 -0.65
N SER A 584 -22.17 28.51 0.54
CA SER A 584 -23.51 28.02 0.92
C SER A 584 -23.68 26.56 1.40
N PRO A 585 -24.39 26.31 2.52
CA PRO A 585 -24.75 24.96 3.00
C PRO A 585 -25.84 24.26 2.16
N ASP A 586 -26.69 25.01 1.45
CA ASP A 586 -27.97 24.51 0.90
C ASP A 586 -27.92 24.01 -0.56
N ALA A 587 -26.76 24.07 -1.24
CA ALA A 587 -26.62 23.56 -2.62
C ALA A 587 -26.11 22.09 -2.69
N ARG A 588 -25.91 21.44 -1.53
CA ARG A 588 -25.10 20.22 -1.39
C ARG A 588 -25.85 18.89 -1.66
N ASP A 589 -27.16 18.94 -1.88
CA ASP A 589 -27.99 17.73 -2.07
C ASP A 589 -28.31 17.38 -3.53
N SER A 590 -27.77 18.11 -4.53
CA SER A 590 -28.14 17.92 -5.94
C SER A 590 -27.01 17.59 -6.91
N VAL A 591 -25.81 17.23 -6.43
CA VAL A 591 -24.70 16.84 -7.32
C VAL A 591 -24.21 15.43 -6.99
N ASN A 592 -25.07 14.43 -7.17
CA ASN A 592 -24.62 13.04 -7.26
C ASN A 592 -25.56 12.11 -8.04
N GLU A 593 -26.28 12.64 -9.03
CA GLU A 593 -26.82 11.84 -10.13
C GLU A 593 -26.61 12.66 -11.42
N ASN A 594 -25.93 12.07 -12.42
CA ASN A 594 -25.63 12.63 -13.74
C ASN A 594 -24.48 13.66 -13.84
N LYS A 595 -23.23 13.19 -13.68
CA LYS A 595 -22.16 13.66 -14.57
C LYS A 595 -21.94 12.59 -15.64
N GLU A 596 -22.66 12.72 -16.75
CA GLU A 596 -22.21 12.12 -18.01
C GLU A 596 -20.87 12.75 -18.36
N VAL A 597 -19.81 11.95 -18.27
CA VAL A 597 -18.48 12.28 -18.80
C VAL A 597 -18.66 12.66 -20.27
N THR A 598 -18.26 13.86 -20.65
CA THR A 598 -18.12 14.25 -22.06
C THR A 598 -17.09 13.32 -22.70
N ARG A 599 -17.58 12.32 -23.44
CA ARG A 599 -16.81 11.23 -24.05
C ARG A 599 -15.99 11.74 -25.24
N SER A 600 -14.81 11.14 -25.43
CA SER A 600 -13.94 11.48 -26.55
C SER A 600 -14.49 10.91 -27.87
N PRO A 601 -14.14 11.50 -29.05
CA PRO A 601 -14.52 10.99 -30.36
C PRO A 601 -14.03 9.55 -30.65
N HIS A 602 -13.06 9.04 -29.88
CA HIS A 602 -12.55 7.68 -30.01
C HIS A 602 -13.53 6.63 -29.44
N ASP A 603 -14.32 6.98 -28.42
CA ASP A 603 -15.28 6.06 -27.80
C ASP A 603 -16.51 5.83 -28.68
N GLU A 604 -16.94 6.83 -29.45
CA GLU A 604 -18.01 6.68 -30.43
C GLU A 604 -17.59 5.74 -31.58
N LEU A 605 -16.33 5.80 -32.00
CA LEU A 605 -15.79 4.93 -33.04
C LEU A 605 -15.71 3.46 -32.58
N PHE A 606 -15.29 3.24 -31.32
CA PHE A 606 -15.23 1.90 -30.73
C PHE A 606 -16.64 1.30 -30.56
N ARG A 607 -17.60 2.10 -30.11
CA ARG A 607 -18.99 1.66 -29.92
C ARG A 607 -19.72 1.41 -31.25
N ALA A 608 -19.45 2.22 -32.28
CA ALA A 608 -19.95 1.97 -33.63
C ALA A 608 -19.38 0.66 -34.20
N THR A 609 -18.10 0.38 -33.95
CA THR A 609 -17.43 -0.86 -34.36
C THR A 609 -17.97 -2.08 -33.59
N TRP A 610 -18.17 -1.95 -32.28
CA TRP A 610 -18.72 -3.01 -31.42
C TRP A 610 -20.17 -3.36 -31.76
N ASN A 611 -21.01 -2.35 -32.00
CA ASN A 611 -22.40 -2.56 -32.44
C ASN A 611 -22.49 -3.16 -33.85
N HIS A 612 -21.50 -2.92 -34.72
CA HIS A 612 -21.42 -3.54 -36.04
C HIS A 612 -20.98 -5.01 -35.97
N LEU A 613 -20.14 -5.36 -35.00
CA LEU A 613 -19.64 -6.73 -34.79
C LEU A 613 -20.61 -7.64 -34.02
N THR A 614 -21.56 -7.07 -33.28
CA THR A 614 -22.50 -7.80 -32.41
C THR A 614 -23.93 -7.90 -32.96
N ASP A 615 -24.20 -7.33 -34.14
CA ASP A 615 -25.48 -7.47 -34.84
C ASP A 615 -25.65 -8.88 -35.44
N THR A 616 -26.42 -9.71 -34.73
CA THR A 616 -26.73 -11.11 -35.11
C THR A 616 -27.72 -11.24 -36.26
N SER A 617 -28.20 -10.15 -36.86
CA SER A 617 -29.15 -10.16 -37.98
C SER A 617 -28.50 -10.36 -39.36
N ARG A 618 -27.17 -10.35 -39.47
CA ARG A 618 -26.43 -10.50 -40.75
C ARG A 618 -25.69 -11.83 -40.82
N LYS A 619 -26.12 -12.71 -41.75
CA LYS A 619 -25.43 -13.98 -42.04
C LYS A 619 -24.06 -13.71 -42.71
N PRO A 620 -22.98 -14.39 -42.31
CA PRO A 620 -21.68 -14.24 -42.96
C PRO A 620 -21.69 -14.95 -44.33
N ARG A 621 -21.45 -14.21 -45.41
CA ARG A 621 -21.07 -14.80 -46.71
C ARG A 621 -19.55 -14.93 -46.75
N ALA A 622 -19.05 -16.15 -46.57
CA ALA A 622 -17.69 -16.51 -46.93
C ALA A 622 -17.52 -16.38 -48.45
N CYS A 623 -16.52 -15.63 -48.91
CA CYS A 623 -16.03 -15.69 -50.28
C CYS A 623 -14.63 -16.33 -50.25
N PHE A 624 -14.58 -17.63 -50.54
CA PHE A 624 -13.35 -18.31 -50.94
C PHE A 624 -13.15 -18.10 -52.44
N GLN A 625 -12.00 -17.56 -52.85
CA GLN A 625 -11.49 -17.74 -54.21
C GLN A 625 -10.04 -18.22 -54.13
N ASN A 626 -9.77 -19.32 -54.83
CA ASN A 626 -8.45 -19.93 -54.99
C ASN A 626 -7.51 -19.01 -55.77
N LEU A 627 -6.34 -18.69 -55.18
CA LEU A 627 -5.17 -18.22 -55.91
C LEU A 627 -3.93 -19.03 -55.50
N PRO A 628 -3.02 -19.34 -56.44
CA PRO A 628 -1.95 -20.31 -56.26
C PRO A 628 -0.69 -19.66 -55.68
N ASP A 629 -0.74 -19.14 -54.44
CA ASP A 629 0.46 -18.92 -53.63
C ASP A 629 0.09 -18.65 -52.15
N LYS A 630 0.70 -19.36 -51.21
CA LYS A 630 0.36 -19.32 -49.78
C LYS A 630 1.21 -18.27 -49.05
N SER A 631 0.81 -16.99 -49.05
CA SER A 631 1.34 -16.02 -48.07
C SER A 631 0.59 -14.69 -47.90
N ARG A 632 -0.61 -14.45 -48.46
CA ARG A 632 -1.25 -13.11 -48.36
C ARG A 632 -2.77 -13.13 -48.18
N CYS A 633 -3.27 -12.43 -47.16
CA CYS A 633 -4.66 -11.97 -47.04
C CYS A 633 -4.70 -10.43 -47.22
N LYS A 634 -5.70 -9.90 -47.94
CA LYS A 634 -6.02 -8.47 -48.02
C LYS A 634 -7.51 -8.28 -47.67
N MET A 635 -7.80 -7.38 -46.73
CA MET A 635 -9.14 -6.81 -46.52
C MET A 635 -9.24 -5.48 -47.29
N PHE A 636 -10.37 -5.23 -47.95
CA PHE A 636 -10.71 -3.96 -48.58
C PHE A 636 -11.77 -3.23 -47.74
N TYR A 637 -11.57 -1.94 -47.50
CA TYR A 637 -12.65 -0.99 -47.18
C TYR A 637 -12.40 0.34 -47.89
N ASP A 638 -13.49 0.93 -48.37
CA ASP A 638 -13.57 2.23 -49.05
C ASP A 638 -13.14 3.36 -48.11
N THR A 639 -11.90 3.82 -48.27
CA THR A 639 -11.48 5.23 -48.45
C THR A 639 -9.98 5.35 -48.17
N GLY A 640 -9.17 5.60 -49.20
CA GLY A 640 -7.84 6.22 -49.08
C GLY A 640 -6.66 5.28 -48.76
N CYS A 641 -5.62 5.35 -49.61
CA CYS A 641 -4.43 4.51 -49.58
C CYS A 641 -3.28 5.22 -48.84
N VAL A 642 -2.66 4.58 -47.84
CA VAL A 642 -1.28 4.90 -47.42
C VAL A 642 -0.51 3.59 -47.27
N THR A 643 0.27 3.25 -48.29
CA THR A 643 1.27 2.17 -48.28
C THR A 643 2.48 2.57 -47.45
N ARG A 644 2.85 1.78 -46.44
CA ARG A 644 4.22 1.74 -45.93
C ARG A 644 4.78 0.32 -46.04
N HIS A 645 5.88 0.20 -46.78
CA HIS A 645 6.74 -0.97 -46.87
C HIS A 645 7.53 -1.13 -45.57
N PHE A 646 7.65 -2.36 -45.08
CA PHE A 646 8.75 -2.76 -44.19
C PHE A 646 9.58 -3.80 -44.92
N ASP A 647 10.83 -3.42 -45.23
CA ASP A 647 11.86 -4.31 -45.72
C ASP A 647 12.69 -4.80 -44.54
N ALA A 648 12.88 -6.11 -44.45
CA ALA A 648 13.76 -6.75 -43.48
C ALA A 648 15.05 -7.14 -44.20
N HIS A 649 16.15 -6.41 -44.00
CA HIS A 649 17.52 -6.95 -44.08
C HIS A 649 18.59 -5.91 -43.66
N HIS A 650 19.39 -6.32 -42.68
CA HIS A 650 20.77 -5.92 -42.33
C HIS A 650 21.11 -4.74 -41.39
N LEU A 651 22.09 -5.09 -40.52
CA LEU A 651 22.90 -4.34 -39.54
C LEU A 651 22.21 -4.15 -38.17
N TYR A 652 22.63 -4.83 -37.08
CA TYR A 652 24.00 -5.03 -36.60
C TYR A 652 24.14 -6.34 -35.78
N GLU A 653 24.93 -7.28 -36.29
CA GLU A 653 25.82 -8.07 -35.43
C GLU A 653 27.00 -7.16 -35.08
N ASP A 654 27.05 -6.67 -33.83
CA ASP A 654 28.29 -6.35 -33.08
C ASP A 654 27.98 -5.81 -31.66
N LEU A 655 27.11 -6.51 -30.92
CA LEU A 655 26.90 -6.21 -29.49
C LEU A 655 26.67 -7.45 -28.61
N LEU A 656 26.87 -8.66 -29.16
CA LEU A 656 26.76 -9.91 -28.40
C LEU A 656 28.11 -10.47 -27.91
N ASN A 657 29.25 -9.95 -28.37
CA ASN A 657 30.58 -10.46 -27.95
C ASN A 657 31.32 -9.56 -26.96
N VAL A 658 30.68 -8.51 -26.41
CA VAL A 658 31.25 -7.67 -25.33
C VAL A 658 30.48 -7.80 -24.01
N ILE A 659 29.26 -8.35 -24.01
CA ILE A 659 28.47 -8.55 -22.78
C ILE A 659 28.73 -9.93 -22.13
N ILE A 660 29.20 -10.91 -22.90
CA ILE A 660 29.46 -12.28 -22.39
C ILE A 660 30.80 -12.39 -21.62
N ALA A 661 31.67 -11.38 -21.66
CA ALA A 661 32.96 -11.39 -20.95
C ALA A 661 32.98 -10.64 -19.59
N ARG A 662 31.85 -10.10 -19.11
CA ARG A 662 31.78 -9.46 -17.76
C ARG A 662 30.74 -10.04 -16.79
N CYS A 663 29.94 -11.02 -17.19
CA CYS A 663 29.06 -11.77 -16.28
C CYS A 663 29.74 -12.97 -15.59
N PHE A 664 30.95 -13.37 -15.99
CA PHE A 664 31.65 -14.53 -15.41
C PHE A 664 32.52 -14.24 -14.17
N TRP A 665 32.64 -12.99 -13.72
CA TRP A 665 33.36 -12.65 -12.48
C TRP A 665 32.44 -12.39 -11.28
N TYR A 666 31.15 -12.12 -11.49
CA TYR A 666 30.20 -11.82 -10.40
C TYR A 666 29.57 -13.07 -9.78
N VAL A 667 29.44 -14.16 -10.56
CA VAL A 667 28.82 -15.42 -10.10
C VAL A 667 29.79 -16.31 -9.30
N SER A 668 31.11 -16.09 -9.40
CA SER A 668 32.11 -16.82 -8.59
C SER A 668 32.46 -16.15 -7.26
N TRP A 669 32.05 -14.89 -7.03
CA TRP A 669 32.26 -14.19 -5.74
C TRP A 669 31.08 -14.39 -4.78
N LEU A 670 29.85 -14.46 -5.31
CA LEU A 670 28.63 -14.77 -4.53
C LEU A 670 28.59 -16.21 -4.00
N PHE A 671 29.29 -17.15 -4.64
CA PHE A 671 29.37 -18.55 -4.18
C PHE A 671 30.47 -18.83 -3.13
N ASN A 672 31.48 -17.94 -2.97
CA ASN A 672 32.50 -18.09 -1.91
C ASN A 672 32.17 -17.30 -0.62
N ALA A 673 31.30 -16.28 -0.69
CA ALA A 673 30.88 -15.50 0.49
C ALA A 673 29.81 -16.19 1.36
N MET A 674 29.16 -17.26 0.87
CA MET A 674 28.14 -18.01 1.62
C MET A 674 28.64 -19.31 2.26
N HIS A 675 29.93 -19.65 2.13
CA HIS A 675 30.52 -20.84 2.77
C HIS A 675 31.70 -20.56 3.72
N GLN A 676 31.95 -19.31 4.10
CA GLN A 676 33.04 -18.93 5.02
C GLN A 676 32.63 -18.03 6.21
N THR A 677 31.38 -18.11 6.67
CA THR A 677 30.93 -17.41 7.90
C THR A 677 30.39 -18.36 8.98
N SER A 678 30.83 -19.62 8.95
CA SER A 678 30.57 -20.59 10.03
C SER A 678 31.85 -21.27 10.57
N ALA A 679 33.05 -20.74 10.28
CA ALA A 679 34.31 -21.36 10.71
C ALA A 679 35.39 -20.41 11.32
N GLU A 680 35.15 -19.10 11.47
CA GLU A 680 36.13 -18.16 12.05
C GLU A 680 35.60 -17.31 13.22
N LEU A 681 34.70 -17.87 14.04
CA LEU A 681 34.41 -17.35 15.40
C LEU A 681 34.67 -18.38 16.51
N GLY A 682 35.30 -19.50 16.16
CA GLY A 682 35.98 -20.36 17.11
C GLY A 682 37.47 -20.05 17.07
N VAL A 683 38.04 -19.66 18.20
CA VAL A 683 39.47 -19.32 18.44
C VAL A 683 39.81 -17.83 18.36
N ILE A 684 39.81 -17.22 19.55
CA ILE A 684 40.39 -15.95 20.07
C ILE A 684 39.26 -15.15 20.74
N GLY A 685 39.18 -14.93 22.04
CA GLY A 685 40.05 -15.26 23.14
C GLY A 685 39.30 -14.95 24.44
N ALA A 686 39.56 -15.77 25.46
CA ALA A 686 39.02 -15.64 26.79
C ALA A 686 39.46 -14.34 27.50
N ARG A 687 38.70 -14.02 28.55
CA ARG A 687 38.91 -13.01 29.63
C ARG A 687 38.30 -11.63 29.36
N PHE A 688 37.07 -11.44 29.83
CA PHE A 688 36.80 -10.61 31.02
C PHE A 688 35.51 -11.11 31.69
N THR A 689 35.52 -11.03 33.01
CA THR A 689 34.64 -11.70 33.96
C THR A 689 33.40 -10.88 34.33
N THR A 690 32.32 -11.63 34.61
CA THR A 690 31.15 -11.37 35.46
C THR A 690 30.02 -10.44 35.01
N PRO A 691 28.74 -10.82 35.29
CA PRO A 691 27.54 -10.19 34.75
C PRO A 691 26.90 -9.20 35.74
N ASP A 692 26.40 -8.07 35.24
CA ASP A 692 25.41 -7.28 35.97
C ASP A 692 24.02 -7.47 35.34
N LYS A 693 23.07 -7.80 36.21
CA LYS A 693 21.67 -8.06 35.92
C LYS A 693 20.92 -6.75 36.13
N SER A 694 20.53 -6.08 35.07
CA SER A 694 19.29 -5.29 35.07
C SER A 694 18.92 -4.90 33.65
N LEU A 695 17.65 -5.16 33.32
CA LEU A 695 16.79 -4.59 32.27
C LEU A 695 15.89 -5.73 31.74
N ARG A 696 14.76 -5.89 32.44
CA ARG A 696 13.53 -6.46 31.91
C ARG A 696 12.59 -5.31 31.60
#